data_AF-A0A1C5D207-F1
#
_entry.id   AF-A0A1C5D207-F1
#
_cell.length_a   1.000
_cell.length_b   1.000
_cell.length_c   1.000
_cell.angle_alpha   90.00
_cell.angle_beta   90.00
_cell.angle_gamma   90.00
#
_symmetry.space_group_name_H-M   'P 1'
#
loop_
_entity.id
_entity.type
_entity.pdbx_description
1 polymer ?
#
loop_
_entity_poly.entity_id
_entity_poly.type
_entity_poly.pdbx_seq_one_letter_code
_entity_poly.pdbx_strand_id
1 'polypeptide(L)'
;MTGAPSPRHLLVVAPQCASMKRLVRLKEASSALHAALADGELGDCAPGLPDGRSLINGDRLTSNWIRTLVGDAIRHAADRRASLVLALLGHGFVPGSTTTLHLMGADSTEEDTTDRAVNVGGLLAAAANNPAIPSVIGIIDTCHAAGALPASQDLAAGASNGRSRLALLMASSVNQSADDLRFSRALAELIRAGIPGAGALLGVDETLRSLRGAVAGQDVTGFLHDGDHFAREPVWISRNAHHREVAPGGLRGPLADEELAAAFGALAGHGSVPALPFDVKSCLASLAELKGQVPSAARDRAVVAVDCLLTALRTVEFLRGWLGADLTTAGLRHALRLLLASEERTLTTVPDTTDVGILDQLTFDFPMSKGSCRPSVAEFVVRLAHTAGRDLAAPELHRWAHAIHAQQEVNDAVARVLDSTEELPLRLVVGLDSSLTGGWPESLSAWLLRLRDGKLLGRRDFACPSPDRRGTETAVEAAVTWAESKAEELERPLRRLDIAAPSGLLIDWRPEEAGEVLRYGVQYDVVLHWSRRLVPDPLLRRLQSAVQDRWEAIAAYASGVPVDWLTQGDTEERQSLRGHLRDGRYQRGIGLTQHAGLDDELMDMLLSCTPVLLWPHVAEGFPAGRHRCLESHWMTLPEGLGHAYRRRWRGEDAVDVADLRAVWDDREWLRFCRLVRTTVPPVQTAIEEAS
;
A
#
# COMPACT_ATOMS: atom_id res chain seq x y z
N MET A 1 -4.58 -20.47 12.30
CA MET A 1 -5.48 -21.44 11.62
C MET A 1 -6.44 -20.65 10.74
N THR A 2 -6.12 -20.48 9.47
CA THR A 2 -7.03 -19.91 8.47
C THR A 2 -8.11 -20.95 8.17
N GLY A 3 -9.37 -20.65 8.50
CA GLY A 3 -10.49 -21.52 8.15
C GLY A 3 -10.71 -21.52 6.64
N ALA A 4 -11.15 -22.64 6.07
CA ALA A 4 -11.52 -22.70 4.66
C ALA A 4 -12.64 -21.69 4.35
N PRO A 5 -12.63 -21.07 3.16
CA PRO A 5 -13.65 -20.11 2.76
C PRO A 5 -15.04 -20.74 2.78
N SER A 6 -16.06 -19.90 3.04
CA SER A 6 -17.45 -20.39 3.05
C SER A 6 -17.88 -20.73 1.63
N PRO A 7 -18.54 -21.89 1.41
CA PRO A 7 -18.99 -22.28 0.07
C PRO A 7 -19.95 -21.25 -0.51
N ARG A 8 -19.95 -21.09 -1.83
CA ARG A 8 -20.83 -20.15 -2.54
C ARG A 8 -21.77 -20.90 -3.47
N HIS A 9 -23.04 -20.51 -3.49
CA HIS A 9 -24.08 -21.09 -4.33
C HIS A 9 -24.60 -20.06 -5.33
N LEU A 10 -24.72 -20.46 -6.59
CA LEU A 10 -25.17 -19.59 -7.68
C LEU A 10 -26.55 -19.99 -8.20
N LEU A 11 -27.44 -19.02 -8.36
CA LEU A 11 -28.63 -19.13 -9.20
C LEU A 11 -28.73 -17.93 -10.15
N VAL A 12 -28.75 -18.22 -11.45
CA VAL A 12 -29.02 -17.27 -12.53
C VAL A 12 -30.42 -17.56 -13.08
N VAL A 13 -31.33 -16.59 -13.00
CA VAL A 13 -32.70 -16.67 -13.53
C VAL A 13 -32.89 -15.62 -14.61
N ALA A 14 -33.21 -16.06 -15.82
CA ALA A 14 -33.34 -15.19 -16.98
C ALA A 14 -34.64 -15.49 -17.78
N PRO A 15 -35.80 -15.00 -17.30
CA PRO A 15 -37.08 -15.20 -17.95
C PRO A 15 -37.25 -14.33 -19.20
N GLN A 16 -37.85 -14.90 -20.24
CA GLN A 16 -38.32 -14.15 -21.39
C GLN A 16 -39.83 -13.90 -21.26
N CYS A 17 -40.21 -12.65 -20.95
CA CYS A 17 -41.61 -12.23 -20.97
C CYS A 17 -42.17 -12.26 -22.39
N ALA A 18 -43.35 -12.87 -22.56
CA ALA A 18 -44.01 -13.04 -23.85
C ALA A 18 -44.76 -11.78 -24.31
N SER A 19 -45.20 -10.93 -23.39
CA SER A 19 -45.90 -9.68 -23.70
C SER A 19 -44.97 -8.52 -24.04
N MET A 20 -43.67 -8.66 -23.77
CA MET A 20 -42.66 -7.62 -23.96
C MET A 20 -41.79 -7.89 -25.18
N LYS A 21 -41.05 -6.87 -25.64
CA LYS A 21 -40.07 -7.01 -26.72
C LYS A 21 -39.07 -8.12 -26.39
N ARG A 22 -38.83 -9.03 -27.33
CA ARG A 22 -37.89 -10.15 -27.13
C ARG A 22 -36.47 -9.66 -26.85
N LEU A 23 -35.84 -10.19 -25.80
CA LEU A 23 -34.46 -9.88 -25.44
C LEU A 23 -33.52 -10.86 -26.15
N VAL A 24 -33.10 -10.51 -27.35
CA VAL A 24 -32.35 -11.42 -28.25
C VAL A 24 -31.03 -11.93 -27.66
N ARG A 25 -30.40 -11.18 -26.75
CA ARG A 25 -29.15 -11.55 -26.07
C ARG A 25 -29.32 -12.19 -24.69
N LEU A 26 -30.55 -12.45 -24.24
CA LEU A 26 -30.81 -12.96 -22.88
C LEU A 26 -30.10 -14.27 -22.59
N LYS A 27 -30.14 -15.21 -23.54
CA LYS A 27 -29.46 -16.50 -23.40
C LYS A 27 -27.93 -16.35 -23.39
N GLU A 28 -27.41 -15.48 -24.25
CA GLU A 28 -25.97 -15.19 -24.34
C GLU A 28 -25.45 -14.58 -23.03
N ALA A 29 -26.08 -13.50 -22.57
CA ALA A 29 -25.68 -12.78 -21.37
C ALA A 29 -25.80 -13.65 -20.10
N SER A 30 -26.92 -14.38 -19.94
CA SER A 30 -27.10 -15.27 -18.78
C SER A 30 -26.11 -16.43 -18.76
N SER A 31 -25.79 -17.01 -19.93
CA SER A 31 -24.81 -18.10 -20.02
C SER A 31 -23.38 -17.60 -19.78
N ALA A 32 -23.03 -16.43 -20.30
CA ALA A 32 -21.71 -15.84 -20.11
C ALA A 32 -21.46 -15.48 -18.63
N LEU A 33 -22.44 -14.86 -17.98
CA LEU A 33 -22.37 -14.52 -16.56
C LEU A 33 -22.33 -15.78 -15.69
N HIS A 34 -23.18 -16.76 -15.97
CA HIS A 34 -23.16 -18.05 -15.28
C HIS A 34 -21.80 -18.74 -15.38
N ALA A 35 -21.22 -18.81 -16.58
CA ALA A 35 -19.92 -19.43 -16.79
C ALA A 35 -18.81 -18.73 -15.99
N ALA A 36 -18.81 -17.40 -15.93
CA ALA A 36 -17.81 -16.65 -15.16
C ALA A 36 -17.96 -16.84 -13.64
N LEU A 37 -19.20 -16.92 -13.14
CA LEU A 37 -19.48 -17.10 -11.70
C LEU A 37 -19.31 -18.57 -11.23
N ALA A 38 -19.53 -19.53 -12.12
CA ALA A 38 -19.38 -20.96 -11.83
C ALA A 38 -17.94 -21.49 -12.02
N ASP A 39 -17.06 -20.69 -12.64
CA ASP A 39 -15.65 -21.03 -12.82
C ASP A 39 -14.94 -21.11 -11.47
N GLY A 40 -14.21 -22.21 -11.21
CA GLY A 40 -13.57 -22.49 -9.91
C GLY A 40 -12.45 -21.53 -9.53
N GLU A 41 -11.79 -20.91 -10.51
CA GLU A 41 -10.70 -19.95 -10.26
C GLU A 41 -11.20 -18.50 -10.19
N LEU A 42 -12.43 -18.25 -10.65
CA LEU A 42 -13.02 -16.91 -10.69
C LEU A 42 -14.15 -16.77 -9.65
N GLY A 43 -15.35 -17.26 -9.96
CA GLY A 43 -16.50 -17.08 -9.09
C GLY A 43 -16.61 -18.16 -8.00
N ASP A 44 -16.06 -19.35 -8.22
CA ASP A 44 -16.04 -20.47 -7.27
C ASP A 44 -17.43 -20.79 -6.70
N CYS A 45 -18.48 -20.65 -7.53
CA CYS A 45 -19.85 -20.92 -7.12
C CYS A 45 -20.32 -22.31 -7.55
N ALA A 46 -20.71 -23.12 -6.56
CA ALA A 46 -21.41 -24.36 -6.78
C ALA A 46 -22.88 -24.11 -7.19
N PRO A 47 -23.59 -25.13 -7.73
CA PRO A 47 -24.98 -24.96 -8.12
C PRO A 47 -25.90 -24.60 -6.96
N GLY A 48 -26.79 -23.62 -7.16
CA GLY A 48 -27.68 -23.11 -6.12
C GLY A 48 -28.96 -23.90 -5.90
N LEU A 49 -29.31 -24.86 -6.76
CA LEU A 49 -30.47 -25.73 -6.59
C LEU A 49 -30.07 -27.15 -6.15
N PRO A 50 -30.91 -27.85 -5.38
CA PRO A 50 -30.60 -29.18 -4.85
C PRO A 50 -30.45 -30.25 -5.94
N ASP A 51 -30.97 -30.00 -7.14
CA ASP A 51 -30.86 -30.88 -8.31
C ASP A 51 -29.61 -30.60 -9.17
N GLY A 52 -28.70 -29.74 -8.69
CA GLY A 52 -27.45 -29.42 -9.36
C GLY A 52 -27.57 -28.35 -10.45
N ARG A 53 -28.74 -27.71 -10.62
CA ARG A 53 -28.92 -26.61 -11.56
C ARG A 53 -28.55 -25.25 -10.95
N SER A 54 -28.05 -24.35 -11.78
CA SER A 54 -27.73 -22.96 -11.40
C SER A 54 -27.97 -21.92 -12.49
N LEU A 55 -28.36 -22.35 -13.69
CA LEU A 55 -28.76 -21.47 -14.79
C LEU A 55 -30.15 -21.89 -15.27
N ILE A 56 -31.12 -21.01 -15.13
CA ILE A 56 -32.49 -21.20 -15.55
C ILE A 56 -32.89 -20.05 -16.47
N ASN A 57 -32.96 -20.30 -17.77
CA ASN A 57 -33.37 -19.31 -18.77
C ASN A 57 -34.43 -19.88 -19.72
N GLY A 58 -35.26 -19.00 -20.30
CA GLY A 58 -36.25 -19.40 -21.29
C GLY A 58 -37.59 -18.66 -21.22
N ASP A 59 -38.48 -19.05 -22.13
CA ASP A 59 -39.80 -18.47 -22.39
C ASP A 59 -40.95 -19.14 -21.62
N ARG A 60 -40.64 -20.10 -20.74
CA ARG A 60 -41.62 -20.84 -19.93
C ARG A 60 -41.52 -20.53 -18.43
N LEU A 61 -40.70 -19.55 -18.06
CA LEU A 61 -40.43 -19.21 -16.66
C LEU A 61 -41.51 -18.27 -16.12
N THR A 62 -42.56 -18.85 -15.54
CA THR A 62 -43.63 -18.08 -14.90
C THR A 62 -43.15 -17.43 -13.61
N SER A 63 -43.77 -16.32 -13.21
CA SER A 63 -43.46 -15.58 -11.98
C SER A 63 -43.58 -16.46 -10.74
N ASN A 64 -44.57 -17.37 -10.70
CA ASN A 64 -44.69 -18.34 -9.61
C ASN A 64 -43.51 -19.31 -9.60
N TRP A 65 -43.08 -19.80 -10.76
CA TRP A 65 -41.95 -20.72 -10.84
C TRP A 65 -40.64 -20.04 -10.44
N ILE A 66 -40.43 -18.79 -10.85
CA ILE A 66 -39.27 -17.98 -10.42
C ILE A 66 -39.25 -17.85 -8.89
N ARG A 67 -40.39 -17.51 -8.25
CA ARG A 67 -40.48 -17.45 -6.78
C ARG A 67 -40.09 -18.78 -6.12
N THR A 68 -40.59 -19.90 -6.65
CA THR A 68 -40.22 -21.24 -6.15
C THR A 68 -38.73 -21.51 -6.31
N LEU A 69 -38.14 -21.22 -7.47
CA LEU A 69 -36.72 -21.45 -7.73
C LEU A 69 -35.81 -20.64 -6.79
N VAL A 70 -36.13 -19.36 -6.57
CA VAL A 70 -35.37 -18.52 -5.62
C VAL A 70 -35.56 -19.00 -4.19
N GLY A 71 -36.79 -19.38 -3.80
CA GLY A 71 -37.06 -19.97 -2.48
C GLY A 71 -36.30 -21.28 -2.26
N ASP A 72 -36.18 -22.13 -3.27
CA ASP A 72 -35.42 -23.37 -3.24
C ASP A 72 -33.93 -23.09 -3.08
N ALA A 73 -33.39 -22.10 -3.79
CA ALA A 73 -31.99 -21.71 -3.67
C ALA A 73 -31.66 -21.09 -2.30
N ILE A 74 -32.55 -20.29 -1.73
CA ILE A 74 -32.41 -19.76 -0.35
C ILE A 74 -32.35 -20.92 0.64
N ARG A 75 -33.26 -21.89 0.55
CA ARG A 75 -33.25 -23.07 1.43
C ARG A 75 -31.97 -23.88 1.25
N HIS A 76 -31.56 -24.11 0.01
CA HIS A 76 -30.36 -24.89 -0.29
C HIS A 76 -29.07 -24.23 0.23
N ALA A 77 -28.94 -22.91 0.07
CA ALA A 77 -27.82 -22.15 0.61
C ALA A 77 -27.81 -22.16 2.16
N ALA A 78 -28.98 -21.99 2.79
CA ALA A 78 -29.12 -22.06 4.24
C ALA A 78 -28.73 -23.44 4.80
N ASP A 79 -29.20 -24.52 4.20
CA ASP A 79 -28.89 -25.90 4.62
C ASP A 79 -27.39 -26.21 4.54
N ARG A 80 -26.67 -25.57 3.61
CA ARG A 80 -25.22 -25.74 3.41
C ARG A 80 -24.37 -24.63 4.02
N ARG A 81 -25.00 -23.66 4.67
CA ARG A 81 -24.35 -22.45 5.20
C ARG A 81 -23.46 -21.76 4.16
N ALA A 82 -23.98 -21.70 2.94
CA ALA A 82 -23.28 -21.14 1.79
C ALA A 82 -23.74 -19.70 1.54
N SER A 83 -22.83 -18.84 1.09
CA SER A 83 -23.21 -17.53 0.55
C SER A 83 -24.02 -17.71 -0.74
N LEU A 84 -25.05 -16.89 -0.93
CA LEU A 84 -25.93 -16.99 -2.09
C LEU A 84 -25.66 -15.87 -3.10
N VAL A 85 -25.27 -16.25 -4.32
CA VAL A 85 -25.17 -15.37 -5.49
C VAL A 85 -26.43 -15.54 -6.33
N LEU A 86 -27.24 -14.48 -6.44
CA LEU A 86 -28.48 -14.46 -7.18
C LEU A 86 -28.41 -13.45 -8.33
N ALA A 87 -28.44 -13.93 -9.57
CA ALA A 87 -28.47 -13.09 -10.76
C ALA A 87 -29.85 -13.14 -11.43
N LEU A 88 -30.49 -11.97 -11.59
CA LEU A 88 -31.80 -11.82 -12.20
C LEU A 88 -31.69 -10.93 -13.44
N LEU A 89 -31.92 -11.50 -14.61
CA LEU A 89 -31.76 -10.83 -15.90
C LEU A 89 -33.08 -10.87 -16.67
N GLY A 90 -33.53 -9.75 -17.22
CA GLY A 90 -34.73 -9.75 -18.07
C GLY A 90 -35.52 -8.45 -18.01
N HIS A 91 -36.81 -8.55 -18.30
CA HIS A 91 -37.71 -7.41 -18.16
C HIS A 91 -38.07 -7.17 -16.71
N GLY A 92 -38.05 -5.92 -16.29
CA GLY A 92 -38.49 -5.49 -14.97
C GLY A 92 -39.20 -4.15 -15.06
N PHE A 93 -40.11 -3.92 -14.13
CA PHE A 93 -40.83 -2.66 -14.02
C PHE A 93 -40.95 -2.26 -12.55
N VAL A 94 -41.21 -0.97 -12.34
CA VAL A 94 -41.55 -0.40 -11.05
C VAL A 94 -42.99 0.11 -11.14
N PRO A 95 -43.94 -0.45 -10.38
CA PRO A 95 -45.32 0.03 -10.37
C PRO A 95 -45.36 1.49 -9.90
N GLY A 96 -46.10 2.37 -10.57
CA GLY A 96 -46.10 3.82 -10.29
C GLY A 96 -46.48 4.25 -8.87
N SER A 97 -46.98 3.34 -8.02
CA SER A 97 -47.29 3.57 -6.60
C SER A 97 -46.14 3.20 -5.64
N THR A 98 -45.06 2.59 -6.12
CA THR A 98 -43.93 2.10 -5.31
C THR A 98 -42.61 2.33 -6.03
N THR A 99 -41.47 2.18 -5.35
CA THR A 99 -40.14 2.17 -5.98
C THR A 99 -39.57 0.76 -6.12
N THR A 100 -40.40 -0.26 -5.89
CA THR A 100 -39.96 -1.66 -5.81
C THR A 100 -39.93 -2.32 -7.19
N LEU A 101 -38.76 -2.86 -7.54
CA LEU A 101 -38.57 -3.60 -8.78
C LEU A 101 -39.34 -4.93 -8.75
N HIS A 102 -40.08 -5.16 -9.82
CA HIS A 102 -40.72 -6.43 -10.12
C HIS A 102 -40.14 -7.04 -11.40
N LEU A 103 -39.57 -8.25 -11.30
CA LEU A 103 -39.09 -9.03 -12.45
C LEU A 103 -40.28 -9.72 -13.14
N MET A 104 -40.37 -9.59 -14.46
CA MET A 104 -41.45 -10.17 -15.27
C MET A 104 -41.16 -11.61 -15.67
N GLY A 105 -42.11 -12.50 -15.39
CA GLY A 105 -42.11 -13.87 -15.89
C GLY A 105 -42.70 -13.98 -17.30
N ALA A 106 -42.76 -15.21 -17.81
CA ALA A 106 -43.40 -15.54 -19.09
C ALA A 106 -44.92 -15.28 -19.09
N ASP A 107 -45.54 -15.33 -17.91
CA ASP A 107 -46.97 -15.10 -17.65
C ASP A 107 -47.29 -13.64 -17.28
N SER A 108 -46.28 -12.76 -17.26
CA SER A 108 -46.49 -11.34 -17.02
C SER A 108 -47.01 -10.61 -18.27
N THR A 109 -47.73 -9.51 -18.04
CA THR A 109 -48.28 -8.61 -19.07
C THR A 109 -47.79 -7.17 -18.86
N GLU A 110 -47.86 -6.33 -19.90
CA GLU A 110 -47.42 -4.92 -19.82
C GLU A 110 -48.30 -4.07 -18.89
N GLU A 111 -49.57 -4.47 -18.70
CA GLU A 111 -50.56 -3.81 -17.83
C GLU A 111 -50.60 -4.40 -16.42
N ASP A 112 -49.71 -5.35 -16.08
CA ASP A 112 -49.81 -6.14 -14.86
C ASP A 112 -49.77 -5.29 -13.58
N THR A 113 -50.72 -5.60 -12.70
CA THR A 113 -50.64 -5.34 -11.28
C THR A 113 -49.62 -6.29 -10.63
N THR A 114 -49.03 -5.90 -9.50
CA THR A 114 -47.88 -6.54 -8.82
C THR A 114 -47.99 -8.06 -8.57
N ASP A 115 -49.17 -8.68 -8.67
CA ASP A 115 -49.45 -10.08 -8.38
C ASP A 115 -48.83 -11.08 -9.38
N ARG A 116 -48.63 -10.65 -10.64
CA ARG A 116 -48.08 -11.48 -11.73
C ARG A 116 -46.62 -11.25 -12.04
N ALA A 117 -45.92 -10.52 -11.19
CA ALA A 117 -44.49 -10.28 -11.29
C ALA A 117 -43.79 -10.61 -9.96
N VAL A 118 -42.46 -10.64 -9.98
CA VAL A 118 -41.67 -11.10 -8.84
C VAL A 118 -41.04 -9.91 -8.14
N ASN A 119 -41.49 -9.59 -6.93
CA ASN A 119 -40.88 -8.57 -6.07
C ASN A 119 -39.43 -8.96 -5.73
N VAL A 120 -38.47 -8.27 -6.36
CA VAL A 120 -37.05 -8.59 -6.24
C VAL A 120 -36.50 -8.20 -4.87
N GLY A 121 -36.86 -7.01 -4.38
CA GLY A 121 -36.42 -6.52 -3.08
C GLY A 121 -36.87 -7.42 -1.93
N GLY A 122 -38.11 -7.94 -2.00
CA GLY A 122 -38.64 -8.89 -1.02
C GLY A 122 -37.89 -10.23 -1.00
N LEU A 123 -37.48 -10.74 -2.17
CA LEU A 123 -36.68 -11.98 -2.25
C LEU A 123 -35.26 -11.79 -1.70
N LEU A 124 -34.62 -10.67 -2.02
CA LEU A 124 -33.29 -10.33 -1.51
C LEU A 124 -33.32 -10.13 0.01
N ALA A 125 -34.35 -9.47 0.54
CA ALA A 125 -34.56 -9.32 1.98
C ALA A 125 -34.75 -10.67 2.68
N ALA A 126 -35.55 -11.57 2.10
CA ALA A 126 -35.78 -12.90 2.65
C ALA A 126 -34.49 -13.73 2.67
N ALA A 127 -33.65 -13.62 1.65
CA ALA A 127 -32.35 -14.28 1.60
C ALA A 127 -31.38 -13.70 2.64
N ALA A 128 -31.21 -12.37 2.67
CA ALA A 128 -30.23 -11.70 3.52
C ALA A 128 -30.56 -11.83 5.02
N ASN A 129 -31.84 -11.97 5.38
CA ASN A 129 -32.28 -12.15 6.76
C ASN A 129 -32.22 -13.60 7.25
N ASN A 130 -31.89 -14.57 6.40
CA ASN A 130 -31.74 -15.94 6.83
C ASN A 130 -30.41 -16.11 7.59
N PRO A 131 -30.44 -16.41 8.91
CA PRO A 131 -29.22 -16.44 9.73
C PRO A 131 -28.26 -17.58 9.36
N ALA A 132 -28.71 -18.55 8.57
CA ALA A 132 -27.85 -19.63 8.08
C ALA A 132 -27.12 -19.27 6.78
N ILE A 133 -27.45 -18.15 6.13
CA ILE A 133 -26.78 -17.68 4.90
C ILE A 133 -25.75 -16.62 5.30
N PRO A 134 -24.44 -16.86 5.11
CA PRO A 134 -23.40 -15.92 5.56
C PRO A 134 -23.44 -14.57 4.82
N SER A 135 -23.79 -14.55 3.54
CA SER A 135 -23.94 -13.33 2.75
C SER A 135 -24.76 -13.56 1.49
N VAL A 136 -25.38 -12.49 0.98
CA VAL A 136 -26.14 -12.50 -0.28
C VAL A 136 -25.53 -11.49 -1.25
N ILE A 137 -25.34 -11.92 -2.50
CA ILE A 137 -24.87 -11.09 -3.61
C ILE A 137 -25.95 -11.09 -4.69
N GLY A 138 -26.56 -9.94 -4.96
CA GLY A 138 -27.55 -9.75 -6.02
C GLY A 138 -26.95 -9.07 -7.26
N ILE A 139 -27.16 -9.65 -8.44
CA ILE A 139 -26.78 -9.08 -9.73
C ILE A 139 -28.05 -8.88 -10.56
N ILE A 140 -28.44 -7.62 -10.76
CA ILE A 140 -29.75 -7.27 -11.31
C ILE A 140 -29.59 -6.55 -12.65
N ASP A 141 -29.96 -7.23 -13.73
CA ASP A 141 -29.92 -6.69 -15.10
C ASP A 141 -31.34 -6.60 -15.68
N THR A 142 -32.05 -5.59 -15.23
CA THR A 142 -33.41 -5.24 -15.67
C THR A 142 -33.50 -3.73 -15.84
N CYS A 143 -34.53 -3.25 -16.53
CA CYS A 143 -34.93 -1.85 -16.40
C CYS A 143 -35.26 -1.54 -14.93
N HIS A 144 -34.98 -0.31 -14.50
CA HIS A 144 -35.22 0.16 -13.13
C HIS A 144 -34.50 -0.68 -12.04
N ALA A 145 -33.32 -1.23 -12.34
CA ALA A 145 -32.63 -2.21 -11.49
C ALA A 145 -32.40 -1.71 -10.04
N ALA A 146 -32.15 -0.41 -9.84
CA ALA A 146 -32.00 0.18 -8.51
C ALA A 146 -33.24 0.04 -7.61
N GLY A 147 -34.43 -0.24 -8.17
CA GLY A 147 -35.62 -0.59 -7.40
C GLY A 147 -35.55 -1.96 -6.70
N ALA A 148 -34.50 -2.75 -6.95
CA ALA A 148 -34.24 -4.02 -6.28
C ALA A 148 -33.81 -3.87 -4.81
N LEU A 149 -33.44 -2.65 -4.39
CA LEU A 149 -33.00 -2.38 -3.02
C LEU A 149 -34.10 -2.73 -2.00
N PRO A 150 -33.83 -3.64 -1.04
CA PRO A 150 -34.72 -3.87 0.09
C PRO A 150 -34.92 -2.59 0.92
N ALA A 151 -36.06 -2.49 1.62
CA ALA A 151 -36.24 -1.40 2.58
C ALA A 151 -35.23 -1.55 3.73
N SER A 152 -34.65 -0.44 4.20
CA SER A 152 -33.61 -0.46 5.25
C SER A 152 -34.07 -1.14 6.54
N GLN A 153 -35.35 -1.00 6.90
CA GLN A 153 -35.97 -1.67 8.03
C GLN A 153 -35.93 -3.19 7.92
N ASP A 154 -36.02 -3.74 6.71
CA ASP A 154 -36.01 -5.18 6.49
C ASP A 154 -34.61 -5.76 6.74
N LEU A 155 -33.55 -5.00 6.46
CA LEU A 155 -32.16 -5.42 6.69
C LEU A 155 -31.71 -5.19 8.14
N ALA A 156 -32.17 -4.11 8.78
CA ALA A 156 -31.74 -3.70 10.11
C ALA A 156 -32.53 -4.37 11.26
N ALA A 157 -33.82 -4.66 11.05
CA ALA A 157 -34.71 -5.19 12.10
C ALA A 157 -35.15 -6.64 11.87
N GLY A 158 -34.61 -7.32 10.85
CA GLY A 158 -34.97 -8.69 10.49
C GLY A 158 -34.45 -9.77 11.44
N ALA A 159 -34.77 -11.04 11.14
CA ALA A 159 -34.49 -12.21 11.99
C ALA A 159 -33.01 -12.44 12.34
N SER A 160 -32.09 -11.78 11.64
CA SER A 160 -30.65 -11.80 11.91
C SER A 160 -30.19 -10.69 12.88
N ASN A 161 -31.10 -9.96 13.54
CA ASN A 161 -30.82 -8.88 14.50
C ASN A 161 -29.86 -7.81 13.93
N GLY A 162 -30.05 -7.42 12.67
CA GLY A 162 -29.22 -6.42 12.00
C GLY A 162 -27.85 -6.93 11.52
N ARG A 163 -27.50 -8.20 11.71
CA ARG A 163 -26.25 -8.81 11.21
C ARG A 163 -26.37 -9.33 9.78
N SER A 164 -27.28 -8.78 8.99
CA SER A 164 -27.46 -9.20 7.59
C SER A 164 -26.31 -8.65 6.72
N ARG A 165 -25.96 -9.39 5.67
CA ARG A 165 -24.89 -9.02 4.74
C ARG A 165 -25.39 -9.14 3.30
N LEU A 166 -25.53 -8.01 2.61
CA LEU A 166 -26.08 -7.90 1.27
C LEU A 166 -25.22 -6.99 0.38
N ALA A 167 -24.77 -7.51 -0.76
CA ALA A 167 -24.15 -6.75 -1.83
C ALA A 167 -25.04 -6.77 -3.08
N LEU A 168 -25.22 -5.64 -3.75
CA LEU A 168 -25.98 -5.53 -4.99
C LEU A 168 -25.18 -4.82 -6.07
N LEU A 169 -25.23 -5.36 -7.29
CA LEU A 169 -24.82 -4.71 -8.53
C LEU A 169 -26.03 -4.61 -9.46
N MET A 170 -26.33 -3.41 -9.95
CA MET A 170 -27.59 -3.08 -10.61
C MET A 170 -27.31 -2.32 -11.92
N ALA A 171 -27.93 -2.79 -13.01
CA ALA A 171 -27.64 -2.34 -14.37
C ALA A 171 -28.09 -0.90 -14.70
N SER A 172 -29.02 -0.34 -13.93
CA SER A 172 -29.55 1.01 -14.14
C SER A 172 -30.08 1.66 -12.87
N SER A 173 -30.25 2.98 -12.90
CA SER A 173 -30.93 3.75 -11.85
C SER A 173 -32.45 3.51 -11.86
N VAL A 174 -33.16 3.96 -10.81
CA VAL A 174 -34.61 3.68 -10.63
C VAL A 174 -35.46 4.25 -11.76
N ASN A 175 -35.00 5.31 -12.44
CA ASN A 175 -35.76 5.99 -13.50
C ASN A 175 -35.18 5.76 -14.91
N GLN A 176 -34.33 4.74 -15.08
CA GLN A 176 -33.64 4.47 -16.33
C GLN A 176 -33.84 3.03 -16.80
N SER A 177 -34.04 2.87 -18.10
CA SER A 177 -34.06 1.56 -18.76
C SER A 177 -32.66 0.95 -18.85
N ALA A 178 -32.60 -0.38 -18.83
CA ALA A 178 -31.38 -1.12 -19.12
C ALA A 178 -31.46 -1.72 -20.53
N ASP A 179 -30.40 -1.54 -21.33
CA ASP A 179 -30.40 -1.92 -22.73
C ASP A 179 -29.48 -3.11 -23.01
N ASP A 180 -29.96 -4.03 -23.85
CA ASP A 180 -29.18 -5.10 -24.50
C ASP A 180 -28.39 -6.02 -23.53
N LEU A 181 -28.73 -5.99 -22.24
CA LEU A 181 -28.04 -6.72 -21.16
C LEU A 181 -26.53 -6.44 -21.15
N ARG A 182 -26.14 -5.20 -21.51
CA ARG A 182 -24.73 -4.81 -21.60
C ARG A 182 -24.03 -4.96 -20.26
N PHE A 183 -24.74 -4.68 -19.16
CA PHE A 183 -24.24 -4.81 -17.81
C PHE A 183 -23.78 -6.25 -17.51
N SER A 184 -24.62 -7.27 -17.71
CA SER A 184 -24.24 -8.67 -17.43
C SER A 184 -23.09 -9.16 -18.29
N ARG A 185 -23.03 -8.74 -19.55
CA ARG A 185 -21.92 -9.09 -20.45
C ARG A 185 -20.62 -8.42 -20.02
N ALA A 186 -20.66 -7.12 -19.75
CA ALA A 186 -19.50 -6.38 -19.26
C ALA A 186 -19.00 -6.92 -17.92
N LEU A 187 -19.91 -7.33 -17.02
CA LEU A 187 -19.55 -7.99 -15.77
C LEU A 187 -18.89 -9.35 -16.01
N ALA A 188 -19.43 -10.18 -16.91
CA ALA A 188 -18.81 -11.46 -17.25
C ALA A 188 -17.41 -11.29 -17.86
N GLU A 189 -17.21 -10.28 -18.71
CA GLU A 189 -15.89 -9.92 -19.27
C GLU A 189 -14.94 -9.40 -18.18
N LEU A 190 -15.42 -8.54 -17.29
CA LEU A 190 -14.65 -7.99 -16.18
C LEU A 190 -14.20 -9.06 -15.19
N ILE A 191 -15.06 -10.02 -14.87
CA ILE A 191 -14.70 -11.15 -13.98
C ILE A 191 -13.57 -11.98 -14.60
N ARG A 192 -13.61 -12.22 -15.92
CA ARG A 192 -12.58 -13.00 -16.63
C ARG A 192 -11.27 -12.24 -16.81
N ALA A 193 -11.34 -10.94 -17.07
CA ALA A 193 -10.17 -10.10 -17.26
C ALA A 193 -9.50 -9.71 -15.93
N GLY A 194 -10.30 -9.54 -14.89
CA GLY A 194 -9.88 -8.96 -13.62
C GLY A 194 -9.71 -7.43 -13.69
N ILE A 195 -9.40 -6.84 -12.54
CA ILE A 195 -9.17 -5.40 -12.38
C ILE A 195 -7.72 -5.18 -11.94
N PRO A 196 -6.89 -4.49 -12.74
CA PRO A 196 -5.53 -4.12 -12.36
C PRO A 196 -5.51 -3.31 -11.06
N GLY A 197 -4.63 -3.67 -10.13
CA GLY A 197 -4.48 -2.98 -8.85
C GLY A 197 -5.61 -3.23 -7.83
N ALA A 198 -6.65 -4.01 -8.16
CA ALA A 198 -7.58 -4.53 -7.17
C ALA A 198 -6.98 -5.74 -6.45
N GLY A 199 -7.34 -5.96 -5.17
CA GLY A 199 -6.86 -7.09 -4.38
C GLY A 199 -7.34 -8.46 -4.91
N ALA A 200 -7.10 -9.53 -4.12
CA ALA A 200 -7.44 -10.92 -4.48
C ALA A 200 -8.92 -11.15 -4.80
N LEU A 201 -9.79 -10.36 -4.17
CA LEU A 201 -11.23 -10.46 -4.29
C LEU A 201 -11.77 -9.15 -4.82
N LEU A 202 -12.69 -9.21 -5.78
CA LEU A 202 -13.38 -8.04 -6.30
C LEU A 202 -14.59 -7.73 -5.39
N GLY A 203 -14.54 -6.58 -4.74
CA GLY A 203 -15.65 -6.01 -3.98
C GLY A 203 -16.66 -5.28 -4.87
N VAL A 204 -17.72 -4.74 -4.25
CA VAL A 204 -18.74 -3.96 -4.95
C VAL A 204 -18.14 -2.68 -5.54
N ASP A 205 -17.32 -1.96 -4.77
CA ASP A 205 -16.82 -0.64 -5.17
C ASP A 205 -15.84 -0.71 -6.34
N GLU A 206 -14.91 -1.67 -6.34
CA GLU A 206 -13.97 -1.89 -7.44
C GLU A 206 -14.71 -2.30 -8.70
N THR A 207 -15.67 -3.22 -8.56
CA THR A 207 -16.49 -3.71 -9.68
C THR A 207 -17.31 -2.59 -10.30
N LEU A 208 -17.98 -1.77 -9.49
CA LEU A 208 -18.77 -0.63 -9.98
C LEU A 208 -17.94 0.40 -10.72
N ARG A 209 -16.76 0.74 -10.21
CA ARG A 209 -15.88 1.74 -10.83
C ARG A 209 -15.48 1.33 -12.24
N SER A 210 -15.12 0.06 -12.43
CA SER A 210 -14.75 -0.48 -13.75
C SER A 210 -15.96 -0.62 -14.67
N LEU A 211 -17.10 -1.09 -14.16
CA LEU A 211 -18.32 -1.23 -14.96
C LEU A 211 -18.86 0.10 -15.48
N ARG A 212 -18.76 1.18 -14.70
CA ARG A 212 -19.18 2.52 -15.15
C ARG A 212 -18.37 3.04 -16.35
N GLY A 213 -17.11 2.62 -16.47
CA GLY A 213 -16.30 2.92 -17.65
C GLY A 213 -16.66 2.06 -18.87
N ALA A 214 -17.04 0.78 -18.65
CA ALA A 214 -17.32 -0.18 -19.70
C ALA A 214 -18.75 -0.11 -20.27
N VAL A 215 -19.73 0.30 -19.44
CA VAL A 215 -21.15 0.30 -19.81
C VAL A 215 -21.62 1.73 -20.12
N ALA A 216 -21.33 2.18 -21.34
CA ALA A 216 -21.75 3.51 -21.79
C ALA A 216 -23.27 3.62 -21.96
N GLY A 217 -23.85 4.69 -21.38
CA GLY A 217 -25.26 5.05 -21.52
C GLY A 217 -26.20 4.45 -20.48
N GLN A 218 -25.69 3.75 -19.46
CA GLN A 218 -26.47 3.22 -18.34
C GLN A 218 -25.83 3.62 -17.01
N ASP A 219 -26.65 4.04 -16.05
CA ASP A 219 -26.22 4.41 -14.71
C ASP A 219 -26.07 3.14 -13.87
N VAL A 220 -24.93 2.47 -14.01
CA VAL A 220 -24.61 1.29 -13.19
C VAL A 220 -24.49 1.72 -11.72
N THR A 221 -25.31 1.11 -10.88
CA THR A 221 -25.40 1.40 -9.43
C THR A 221 -25.10 0.15 -8.63
N GLY A 222 -24.74 0.32 -7.37
CA GLY A 222 -24.60 -0.79 -6.44
C GLY A 222 -24.77 -0.35 -5.01
N PHE A 223 -24.84 -1.34 -4.14
CA PHE A 223 -25.15 -1.15 -2.73
C PHE A 223 -24.45 -2.23 -1.91
N LEU A 224 -23.92 -1.86 -0.75
CA LEU A 224 -23.33 -2.79 0.19
C LEU A 224 -23.90 -2.50 1.58
N HIS A 225 -24.49 -3.50 2.19
CA HIS A 225 -24.86 -3.53 3.60
C HIS A 225 -24.10 -4.68 4.25
N ASP A 226 -23.17 -4.36 5.15
CA ASP A 226 -22.46 -5.34 5.96
C ASP A 226 -22.68 -5.05 7.45
N GLY A 227 -23.70 -5.70 8.02
CA GLY A 227 -24.05 -5.56 9.43
C GLY A 227 -23.32 -6.50 10.38
N ASP A 228 -22.45 -7.39 9.87
CA ASP A 228 -21.75 -8.38 10.71
C ASP A 228 -20.27 -8.05 10.91
N HIS A 229 -19.99 -7.29 11.97
CA HIS A 229 -18.61 -6.94 12.35
C HIS A 229 -17.71 -8.13 12.73
N PHE A 230 -18.27 -9.33 12.90
CA PHE A 230 -17.52 -10.54 13.25
C PHE A 230 -17.25 -11.44 12.04
N ALA A 231 -17.69 -11.05 10.85
CA ALA A 231 -17.43 -11.81 9.65
C ALA A 231 -15.92 -11.92 9.37
N ARG A 232 -15.46 -13.14 9.08
CA ARG A 232 -14.03 -13.41 8.81
C ARG A 232 -13.57 -12.98 7.43
N GLU A 233 -14.50 -12.82 6.50
CA GLU A 233 -14.24 -12.50 5.10
C GLU A 233 -15.16 -11.35 4.65
N PRO A 234 -14.67 -10.41 3.81
CA PRO A 234 -15.50 -9.37 3.23
C PRO A 234 -16.56 -9.98 2.28
N VAL A 235 -17.63 -9.23 1.97
CA VAL A 235 -18.54 -9.63 0.89
C VAL A 235 -17.86 -9.34 -0.45
N TRP A 236 -17.73 -10.35 -1.31
CA TRP A 236 -17.06 -10.25 -2.60
C TRP A 236 -17.86 -10.86 -3.75
N ILE A 237 -17.58 -10.40 -4.98
CA ILE A 237 -18.29 -10.78 -6.22
C ILE A 237 -17.60 -11.96 -6.90
N SER A 238 -16.33 -11.80 -7.27
CA SER A 238 -15.47 -12.86 -7.81
C SER A 238 -14.04 -12.72 -7.27
N ARG A 239 -13.23 -13.76 -7.43
CA ARG A 239 -11.78 -13.62 -7.37
C ARG A 239 -11.34 -12.73 -8.52
N ASN A 240 -10.30 -11.96 -8.28
CA ASN A 240 -9.77 -11.06 -9.30
C ASN A 240 -8.82 -11.84 -10.19
N ALA A 241 -9.19 -12.10 -11.45
CA ALA A 241 -8.33 -12.82 -12.40
C ALA A 241 -6.97 -12.13 -12.65
N HIS A 242 -6.93 -10.80 -12.48
CA HIS A 242 -5.70 -10.01 -12.57
C HIS A 242 -4.85 -10.12 -11.30
N HIS A 243 -5.50 -10.42 -10.17
CA HIS A 243 -4.79 -10.87 -8.99
C HIS A 243 -4.51 -12.36 -9.15
N ARG A 244 -3.43 -12.65 -9.87
CA ARG A 244 -2.79 -13.95 -9.69
C ARG A 244 -2.51 -14.06 -8.19
N GLU A 245 -3.18 -15.00 -7.52
CA GLU A 245 -2.64 -15.52 -6.27
C GLU A 245 -1.21 -15.92 -6.62
N VAL A 246 -0.26 -15.07 -6.22
CA VAL A 246 1.12 -15.49 -6.04
C VAL A 246 0.96 -16.58 -5.00
N ALA A 247 0.87 -17.82 -5.46
CA ALA A 247 0.91 -18.97 -4.58
C ALA A 247 2.01 -18.68 -3.57
N PRO A 248 1.79 -18.86 -2.25
CA PRO A 248 2.85 -18.67 -1.28
C PRO A 248 3.97 -19.65 -1.65
N GLY A 249 4.98 -19.19 -2.39
CA GLY A 249 5.95 -20.05 -3.07
C GLY A 249 6.24 -19.73 -4.56
N GLY A 250 5.49 -18.86 -5.24
CA GLY A 250 5.85 -18.37 -6.57
C GLY A 250 7.16 -17.58 -6.50
N LEU A 251 8.17 -17.98 -7.26
CA LEU A 251 9.48 -17.31 -7.31
C LEU A 251 9.53 -16.18 -8.35
N ARG A 252 8.37 -15.77 -8.91
CA ARG A 252 8.24 -14.82 -10.02
C ARG A 252 7.42 -13.62 -9.56
N GLY A 253 7.93 -12.41 -9.80
CA GLY A 253 7.21 -11.16 -9.51
C GLY A 253 6.59 -10.51 -10.76
N PRO A 254 5.82 -9.43 -10.57
CA PRO A 254 5.08 -8.75 -11.64
C PRO A 254 5.96 -8.14 -12.74
N LEU A 255 7.15 -7.61 -12.41
CA LEU A 255 8.05 -7.02 -13.41
C LEU A 255 8.66 -8.10 -14.31
N ALA A 256 9.00 -9.27 -13.75
CA ALA A 256 9.37 -10.43 -14.54
C ALA A 256 8.21 -10.85 -15.48
N ASP A 257 6.96 -10.83 -15.01
CA ASP A 257 5.78 -11.14 -15.82
C ASP A 257 5.69 -10.22 -17.05
N GLU A 258 5.77 -8.90 -16.82
CA GLU A 258 5.69 -7.87 -17.84
C GLU A 258 6.85 -7.93 -18.85
N GLU A 259 8.10 -8.00 -18.38
CA GLU A 259 9.26 -8.00 -19.26
C GLU A 259 9.37 -9.29 -20.08
N LEU A 260 9.07 -10.45 -19.48
CA LEU A 260 9.03 -11.71 -20.24
C LEU A 260 7.90 -11.69 -21.28
N ALA A 261 6.72 -11.18 -20.94
CA ALA A 261 5.63 -11.05 -21.90
C ALA A 261 6.01 -10.13 -23.08
N ALA A 262 6.66 -9.00 -22.79
CA ALA A 262 7.14 -8.08 -23.82
C ALA A 262 8.25 -8.69 -24.69
N ALA A 263 9.24 -9.34 -24.06
CA ALA A 263 10.40 -9.91 -24.77
C ALA A 263 10.01 -11.10 -25.66
N PHE A 264 9.16 -12.02 -25.16
CA PHE A 264 8.66 -13.14 -25.97
C PHE A 264 7.61 -12.69 -26.99
N GLY A 265 6.83 -11.65 -26.70
CA GLY A 265 5.93 -11.04 -27.69
C GLY A 265 6.68 -10.47 -28.89
N ALA A 266 7.85 -9.87 -28.69
CA ALA A 266 8.69 -9.32 -29.76
C ALA A 266 9.37 -10.42 -30.63
N LEU A 267 9.52 -11.63 -30.09
CA LEU A 267 10.05 -12.78 -30.82
C LEU A 267 9.04 -13.42 -31.78
N ALA A 268 7.75 -13.29 -31.47
CA ALA A 268 6.70 -14.03 -32.16
C ALA A 268 5.92 -13.14 -33.14
N GLY A 269 6.10 -13.40 -34.43
CA GLY A 269 5.08 -13.09 -35.44
C GLY A 269 3.75 -13.79 -35.14
N HIS A 270 3.74 -14.98 -34.52
CA HIS A 270 2.55 -15.75 -34.12
C HIS A 270 2.85 -16.59 -32.85
N GLY A 271 2.10 -16.42 -31.75
CA GLY A 271 2.05 -17.40 -30.63
C GLY A 271 2.22 -16.82 -29.22
N SER A 272 1.38 -17.29 -28.29
CA SER A 272 1.31 -16.87 -26.89
C SER A 272 2.57 -17.18 -26.07
N VAL A 273 2.87 -16.32 -25.09
CA VAL A 273 3.85 -16.56 -24.01
C VAL A 273 3.63 -17.96 -23.42
N PRO A 274 4.67 -18.82 -23.29
CA PRO A 274 4.51 -20.14 -22.69
C PRO A 274 4.00 -20.02 -21.25
N ALA A 275 2.80 -20.54 -20.98
CA ALA A 275 2.23 -20.67 -19.64
C ALA A 275 2.85 -21.87 -18.90
N LEU A 276 4.18 -21.91 -18.79
CA LEU A 276 4.92 -22.95 -18.09
C LEU A 276 5.39 -22.45 -16.71
N PRO A 277 5.58 -23.33 -15.72
CA PRO A 277 6.23 -22.96 -14.46
C PRO A 277 7.67 -22.52 -14.74
N PHE A 278 7.95 -21.24 -14.45
CA PHE A 278 9.28 -20.64 -14.58
C PHE A 278 10.14 -21.04 -13.37
N ASP A 279 10.66 -22.27 -13.40
CA ASP A 279 11.70 -22.75 -12.49
C ASP A 279 13.11 -22.63 -13.13
N VAL A 280 14.16 -22.91 -12.35
CA VAL A 280 15.56 -22.85 -12.80
C VAL A 280 15.79 -23.75 -14.02
N LYS A 281 15.16 -24.92 -14.07
CA LYS A 281 15.34 -25.90 -15.16
C LYS A 281 14.69 -25.39 -16.46
N SER A 282 13.47 -24.87 -16.37
CA SER A 282 12.74 -24.26 -17.48
C SER A 282 13.49 -23.05 -18.03
N CYS A 283 14.06 -22.19 -17.16
CA CYS A 283 14.87 -21.05 -17.60
C CYS A 283 16.12 -21.48 -18.38
N LEU A 284 16.83 -22.50 -17.91
CA LEU A 284 18.00 -23.04 -18.60
C LEU A 284 17.63 -23.64 -19.98
N ALA A 285 16.50 -24.34 -20.06
CA ALA A 285 16.00 -24.87 -21.32
C ALA A 285 15.66 -23.74 -22.31
N SER A 286 14.94 -22.71 -21.86
CA SER A 286 14.62 -21.53 -22.67
C SER A 286 15.86 -20.78 -23.14
N LEU A 287 16.88 -20.62 -22.29
CA LEU A 287 18.15 -20.00 -22.69
C LEU A 287 18.87 -20.82 -23.77
N ALA A 288 18.86 -22.15 -23.67
CA ALA A 288 19.46 -23.02 -24.67
C ALA A 288 18.73 -22.91 -26.02
N GLU A 289 17.39 -22.89 -26.00
CA GLU A 289 16.57 -22.71 -27.19
C GLU A 289 16.81 -21.35 -27.85
N LEU A 290 16.73 -20.25 -27.09
CA LEU A 290 16.98 -18.89 -27.59
C LEU A 290 18.38 -18.74 -28.16
N LYS A 291 19.38 -19.38 -27.53
CA LYS A 291 20.76 -19.35 -28.04
C LYS A 291 20.91 -20.06 -29.39
N GLY A 292 20.09 -21.08 -29.66
CA GLY A 292 20.04 -21.79 -30.94
C GLY A 292 19.32 -21.04 -32.07
N GLN A 293 18.59 -19.96 -31.77
CA GLN A 293 17.92 -19.13 -32.77
C GLN A 293 18.87 -18.13 -33.44
N VAL A 294 18.45 -17.60 -34.60
CA VAL A 294 19.21 -16.57 -35.34
C VAL A 294 19.34 -15.30 -34.51
N PRO A 295 20.53 -14.68 -34.40
CA PRO A 295 20.73 -13.43 -33.68
C PRO A 295 19.80 -12.32 -34.14
N SER A 296 19.10 -11.68 -33.20
CA SER A 296 18.23 -10.53 -33.43
C SER A 296 18.05 -9.75 -32.13
N ALA A 297 17.69 -8.47 -32.22
CA ALA A 297 17.46 -7.64 -31.03
C ALA A 297 16.35 -8.20 -30.13
N ALA A 298 15.30 -8.79 -30.71
CA ALA A 298 14.22 -9.43 -29.96
C ALA A 298 14.70 -10.68 -29.19
N ARG A 299 15.52 -11.51 -29.84
CA ARG A 299 16.16 -12.68 -29.21
C ARG A 299 17.10 -12.25 -28.09
N ASP A 300 17.94 -11.24 -28.32
CA ASP A 300 18.88 -10.78 -27.30
C ASP A 300 18.15 -10.19 -26.08
N ARG A 301 17.05 -9.46 -26.29
CA ARG A 301 16.16 -9.00 -25.20
C ARG A 301 15.57 -10.18 -24.41
N ALA A 302 15.06 -11.21 -25.09
CA ALA A 302 14.53 -12.39 -24.42
C ALA A 302 15.59 -13.18 -23.67
N VAL A 303 16.81 -13.29 -24.20
CA VAL A 303 17.95 -13.91 -23.50
C VAL A 303 18.25 -13.16 -22.20
N VAL A 304 18.30 -11.82 -22.25
CA VAL A 304 18.51 -10.99 -21.06
C VAL A 304 17.37 -11.16 -20.05
N ALA A 305 16.11 -11.12 -20.49
CA ALA A 305 14.96 -11.27 -19.61
C ALA A 305 14.95 -12.64 -18.88
N VAL A 306 15.26 -13.73 -19.59
CA VAL A 306 15.36 -15.07 -18.97
C VAL A 306 16.58 -15.19 -18.07
N ASP A 307 17.70 -14.55 -18.39
CA ASP A 307 18.90 -14.51 -17.53
C ASP A 307 18.66 -13.73 -16.23
N CYS A 308 17.94 -12.61 -16.30
CA CYS A 308 17.48 -11.85 -15.12
C CYS A 308 16.56 -12.71 -14.24
N LEU A 309 15.58 -13.41 -14.84
CA LEU A 309 14.70 -14.32 -14.11
C LEU A 309 15.51 -15.43 -13.43
N LEU A 310 16.43 -16.08 -14.16
CA LEU A 310 17.30 -17.12 -13.61
C LEU A 310 18.12 -16.62 -12.42
N THR A 311 18.61 -15.38 -12.49
CA THR A 311 19.32 -14.71 -11.39
C THR A 311 18.41 -14.50 -10.19
N ALA A 312 17.18 -14.02 -10.38
CA ALA A 312 16.19 -13.86 -9.31
C ALA A 312 15.87 -15.20 -8.64
N LEU A 313 15.51 -16.23 -9.43
CA LEU A 313 15.14 -17.57 -8.93
C LEU A 313 16.24 -18.18 -8.06
N ARG A 314 17.48 -18.21 -8.58
CA ARG A 314 18.64 -18.76 -7.86
C ARG A 314 18.94 -17.99 -6.59
N THR A 315 18.71 -16.67 -6.59
CA THR A 315 18.95 -15.84 -5.42
C THR A 315 17.87 -16.02 -4.36
N VAL A 316 16.59 -16.13 -4.74
CA VAL A 316 15.52 -16.46 -3.78
C VAL A 316 15.76 -17.83 -3.14
N GLU A 317 16.07 -18.86 -3.94
CA GLU A 317 16.38 -20.21 -3.43
C GLU A 317 17.57 -20.18 -2.47
N PHE A 318 18.63 -19.45 -2.82
CA PHE A 318 19.80 -19.25 -1.98
C PHE A 318 19.46 -18.56 -0.65
N LEU A 319 18.75 -17.42 -0.69
CA LEU A 319 18.40 -16.66 0.52
C LEU A 319 17.54 -17.49 1.47
N ARG A 320 16.53 -18.20 0.96
CA ARG A 320 15.68 -19.08 1.78
C ARG A 320 16.44 -20.23 2.39
N GLY A 321 17.35 -20.85 1.63
CA GLY A 321 18.16 -21.97 2.11
C GLY A 321 19.25 -21.56 3.10
N TRP A 322 19.89 -20.41 2.88
CA TRP A 322 21.05 -19.97 3.65
C TRP A 322 20.69 -19.15 4.89
N LEU A 323 19.70 -18.25 4.79
CA LEU A 323 19.27 -17.43 5.91
C LEU A 323 18.17 -18.11 6.73
N GLY A 324 17.30 -18.90 6.11
CA GLY A 324 16.23 -19.63 6.80
C GLY A 324 15.36 -18.70 7.65
N ALA A 325 15.30 -18.94 8.95
CA ALA A 325 14.52 -18.13 9.89
C ALA A 325 15.05 -16.68 10.06
N ASP A 326 16.30 -16.41 9.70
CA ASP A 326 16.89 -15.07 9.78
C ASP A 326 16.46 -14.18 8.58
N LEU A 327 15.81 -14.77 7.57
CA LEU A 327 15.20 -14.04 6.45
C LEU A 327 13.92 -13.34 6.93
N THR A 328 14.09 -12.18 7.56
CA THR A 328 12.98 -11.38 8.09
C THR A 328 12.63 -10.22 7.16
N THR A 329 11.36 -9.81 7.14
CA THR A 329 10.89 -8.58 6.45
C THR A 329 11.69 -7.35 6.87
N ALA A 330 12.02 -7.24 8.16
CA ALA A 330 12.85 -6.15 8.68
C ALA A 330 14.27 -6.16 8.11
N GLY A 331 14.92 -7.33 8.04
CA GLY A 331 16.24 -7.49 7.44
C GLY A 331 16.25 -7.17 5.94
N LEU A 332 15.27 -7.70 5.20
CA LEU A 332 15.06 -7.41 3.78
C LEU A 332 14.91 -5.90 3.53
N ARG A 333 14.05 -5.24 4.31
CA ARG A 333 13.81 -3.79 4.22
C ARG A 333 15.09 -2.99 4.51
N HIS A 334 15.81 -3.36 5.56
CA HIS A 334 17.03 -2.68 5.96
C HIS A 334 18.12 -2.80 4.89
N ALA A 335 18.36 -4.02 4.38
CA ALA A 335 19.34 -4.26 3.33
C ALA A 335 19.00 -3.49 2.03
N LEU A 336 17.72 -3.47 1.63
CA LEU A 336 17.26 -2.71 0.47
C LEU A 336 17.46 -1.20 0.68
N ARG A 337 17.08 -0.67 1.86
CA ARG A 337 17.30 0.75 2.18
C ARG A 337 18.78 1.14 2.07
N LEU A 338 19.68 0.32 2.63
CA LEU A 338 21.13 0.58 2.56
C LEU A 338 21.64 0.57 1.11
N LEU A 339 21.15 -0.36 0.29
CA LEU A 339 21.48 -0.41 -1.15
C LEU A 339 21.02 0.87 -1.87
N LEU A 340 19.75 1.23 -1.73
CA LEU A 340 19.18 2.38 -2.43
C LEU A 340 19.87 3.68 -2.03
N ALA A 341 20.21 3.84 -0.75
CA ALA A 341 20.98 4.97 -0.27
C ALA A 341 22.39 5.03 -0.90
N SER A 342 23.10 3.89 -0.95
CA SER A 342 24.44 3.85 -1.57
C SER A 342 24.44 4.08 -3.08
N GLU A 343 23.33 3.75 -3.75
CA GLU A 343 23.18 3.94 -5.21
C GLU A 343 22.55 5.30 -5.57
N GLU A 344 22.15 6.11 -4.57
CA GLU A 344 21.30 7.29 -4.77
C GLU A 344 20.08 7.00 -5.65
N ARG A 345 19.52 5.79 -5.51
CA ARG A 345 18.49 5.26 -6.42
C ARG A 345 17.10 5.39 -5.82
N THR A 346 16.18 5.96 -6.60
CA THR A 346 14.74 5.91 -6.34
C THR A 346 14.13 4.71 -7.05
N LEU A 347 13.18 4.03 -6.41
CA LEU A 347 12.42 2.95 -7.04
C LEU A 347 11.20 3.50 -7.78
N THR A 348 10.90 2.93 -8.96
CA THR A 348 9.69 3.26 -9.71
C THR A 348 8.42 2.86 -8.96
N THR A 349 8.47 1.75 -8.23
CA THR A 349 7.39 1.23 -7.38
C THR A 349 7.94 0.70 -6.06
N VAL A 350 7.15 0.75 -4.98
CA VAL A 350 7.53 0.07 -3.74
C VAL A 350 7.38 -1.43 -3.98
N PRO A 351 8.47 -2.22 -3.88
CA PRO A 351 8.34 -3.65 -4.01
C PRO A 351 7.58 -4.20 -2.81
N ASP A 352 6.82 -5.27 -3.03
CA ASP A 352 6.37 -6.11 -1.93
C ASP A 352 7.58 -6.45 -1.07
N THR A 353 7.48 -6.28 0.25
CA THR A 353 8.61 -6.47 1.18
C THR A 353 8.90 -7.95 1.44
N THR A 354 8.87 -8.75 0.38
CA THR A 354 9.22 -10.16 0.29
C THR A 354 10.55 -10.30 -0.44
N ASP A 355 11.22 -11.43 -0.26
CA ASP A 355 12.45 -11.75 -1.01
C ASP A 355 12.22 -11.77 -2.52
N VAL A 356 11.07 -12.29 -2.97
CA VAL A 356 10.66 -12.32 -4.37
C VAL A 356 10.40 -10.92 -4.91
N GLY A 357 9.59 -10.11 -4.21
CA GLY A 357 9.26 -8.75 -4.66
C GLY A 357 10.48 -7.85 -4.78
N ILE A 358 11.40 -7.92 -3.82
CA ILE A 358 12.65 -7.15 -3.87
C ILE A 358 13.54 -7.63 -5.01
N LEU A 359 13.71 -8.94 -5.20
CA LEU A 359 14.57 -9.46 -6.27
C LEU A 359 13.98 -9.21 -7.66
N ASP A 360 12.65 -9.25 -7.81
CA ASP A 360 11.97 -8.84 -9.03
C ASP A 360 12.32 -7.39 -9.40
N GLN A 361 12.21 -6.47 -8.45
CA GLN A 361 12.61 -5.06 -8.64
C GLN A 361 14.11 -4.91 -8.98
N LEU A 362 14.99 -5.59 -8.25
CA LEU A 362 16.44 -5.46 -8.49
C LEU A 362 16.88 -6.08 -9.81
N THR A 363 16.16 -7.08 -10.31
CA THR A 363 16.51 -7.78 -11.55
C THR A 363 15.90 -7.18 -12.81
N PHE A 364 14.75 -6.51 -12.71
CA PHE A 364 14.04 -5.97 -13.87
C PHE A 364 13.95 -4.43 -13.93
N ASP A 365 14.24 -3.70 -12.85
CA ASP A 365 14.24 -2.23 -12.82
C ASP A 365 15.66 -1.63 -12.62
N PHE A 366 16.72 -2.33 -13.00
CA PHE A 366 18.10 -1.85 -12.76
C PHE A 366 18.51 -0.70 -13.71
N PRO A 367 19.37 0.24 -13.27
CA PRO A 367 19.82 1.34 -14.12
C PRO A 367 20.56 0.86 -15.37
N MET A 368 20.20 1.39 -16.53
CA MET A 368 20.86 1.08 -17.81
C MET A 368 22.37 1.35 -17.78
N SER A 369 22.83 2.30 -16.96
CA SER A 369 24.25 2.62 -16.76
C SER A 369 25.07 1.46 -16.20
N LYS A 370 24.44 0.50 -15.51
CA LYS A 370 25.11 -0.67 -14.92
C LYS A 370 25.25 -1.85 -15.87
N GLY A 371 24.49 -1.88 -16.98
CA GLY A 371 24.53 -2.95 -17.97
C GLY A 371 24.06 -4.34 -17.50
N SER A 372 23.91 -4.58 -16.19
CA SER A 372 23.41 -5.83 -15.59
C SER A 372 22.78 -5.59 -14.23
N CYS A 373 21.87 -6.49 -13.82
CA CYS A 373 21.28 -6.52 -12.48
C CYS A 373 22.22 -7.07 -11.39
N ARG A 374 23.26 -7.84 -11.79
CA ARG A 374 24.16 -8.57 -10.89
C ARG A 374 24.83 -7.70 -9.82
N PRO A 375 25.31 -6.48 -10.10
CA PRO A 375 25.90 -5.62 -9.07
C PRO A 375 24.93 -5.28 -7.93
N SER A 376 23.69 -4.89 -8.25
CA SER A 376 22.70 -4.53 -7.24
C SER A 376 22.19 -5.77 -6.47
N VAL A 377 22.05 -6.92 -7.14
CA VAL A 377 21.70 -8.19 -6.48
C VAL A 377 22.82 -8.65 -5.55
N ALA A 378 24.09 -8.62 -5.99
CA ALA A 378 25.24 -8.96 -5.18
C ALA A 378 25.33 -8.07 -3.92
N GLU A 379 25.20 -6.75 -4.10
CA GLU A 379 25.27 -5.81 -2.99
C GLU A 379 24.12 -5.96 -2.01
N PHE A 380 22.89 -6.19 -2.50
CA PHE A 380 21.75 -6.51 -1.65
C PHE A 380 21.99 -7.75 -0.78
N VAL A 381 22.43 -8.85 -1.40
CA VAL A 381 22.66 -10.13 -0.71
C VAL A 381 23.76 -10.01 0.33
N VAL A 382 24.87 -9.33 0.02
CA VAL A 382 25.96 -9.10 0.97
C VAL A 382 25.51 -8.23 2.15
N ARG A 383 24.76 -7.15 1.90
CA ARG A 383 24.22 -6.28 2.97
C ARG A 383 23.23 -7.03 3.86
N LEU A 384 22.37 -7.85 3.28
CA LEU A 384 21.44 -8.70 4.02
C LEU A 384 22.17 -9.73 4.88
N ALA A 385 23.15 -10.42 4.32
CA ALA A 385 23.99 -11.38 5.03
C ALA A 385 24.72 -10.73 6.22
N HIS A 386 25.31 -9.56 6.00
CA HIS A 386 25.99 -8.80 7.04
C HIS A 386 25.03 -8.36 8.16
N THR A 387 23.83 -7.92 7.81
CA THR A 387 22.79 -7.53 8.78
C THR A 387 22.32 -8.73 9.60
N ALA A 388 22.24 -9.91 8.97
CA ALA A 388 21.91 -11.17 9.62
C ALA A 388 23.10 -11.79 10.38
N GLY A 389 24.27 -11.15 10.41
CA GLY A 389 25.47 -11.64 11.10
C GLY A 389 26.08 -12.91 10.47
N ARG A 390 25.85 -13.15 9.18
CA ARG A 390 26.45 -14.27 8.45
C ARG A 390 27.90 -13.99 8.07
N ASP A 391 28.68 -15.07 7.98
CA ASP A 391 30.05 -15.01 7.48
C ASP A 391 30.06 -14.73 5.98
N LEU A 392 30.66 -13.60 5.58
CA LEU A 392 30.80 -13.21 4.17
C LEU A 392 31.88 -14.03 3.43
N ALA A 393 32.72 -14.78 4.15
CA ALA A 393 33.67 -15.72 3.58
C ALA A 393 33.05 -17.12 3.35
N ALA A 394 31.77 -17.32 3.67
CA ALA A 394 31.12 -18.63 3.60
C ALA A 394 31.16 -19.23 2.16
N PRO A 395 31.43 -20.54 2.03
CA PRO A 395 31.48 -21.20 0.72
C PRO A 395 30.11 -21.24 0.02
N GLU A 396 29.01 -21.16 0.76
CA GLU A 396 27.64 -21.01 0.23
C GLU A 396 27.52 -19.75 -0.64
N LEU A 397 28.02 -18.61 -0.15
CA LEU A 397 27.95 -17.33 -0.86
C LEU A 397 28.76 -17.38 -2.16
N HIS A 398 29.95 -17.96 -2.13
CA HIS A 398 30.80 -18.14 -3.31
C HIS A 398 30.18 -19.09 -4.34
N ARG A 399 29.57 -20.20 -3.89
CA ARG A 399 28.86 -21.13 -4.78
C ARG A 399 27.67 -20.47 -5.46
N TRP A 400 26.90 -19.67 -4.72
CA TRP A 400 25.80 -18.89 -5.30
C TRP A 400 26.31 -17.84 -6.30
N ALA A 401 27.35 -17.08 -5.94
CA ALA A 401 27.95 -16.06 -6.80
C ALA A 401 28.43 -16.66 -8.13
N HIS A 402 29.09 -17.83 -8.09
CA HIS A 402 29.47 -18.58 -9.28
C HIS A 402 28.25 -19.04 -10.08
N ALA A 403 27.19 -19.51 -9.41
CA ALA A 403 25.97 -19.98 -10.07
C ALA A 403 25.24 -18.86 -10.84
N ILE A 404 25.30 -17.61 -10.39
CA ILE A 404 24.69 -16.48 -11.11
C ILE A 404 25.69 -15.68 -11.97
N HIS A 405 26.95 -16.12 -12.04
CA HIS A 405 28.05 -15.41 -12.73
C HIS A 405 28.29 -13.98 -12.18
N ALA A 406 28.24 -13.81 -10.86
CA ALA A 406 28.41 -12.51 -10.19
C ALA A 406 29.59 -12.48 -9.19
N GLN A 407 30.64 -13.29 -9.42
CA GLN A 407 31.73 -13.46 -8.46
C GLN A 407 32.48 -12.15 -8.17
N GLN A 408 32.75 -11.36 -9.20
CA GLN A 408 33.46 -10.08 -9.04
C GLN A 408 32.58 -9.08 -8.28
N GLU A 409 31.31 -8.99 -8.66
CA GLU A 409 30.33 -8.10 -8.04
C GLU A 409 30.13 -8.42 -6.54
N VAL A 410 30.14 -9.70 -6.18
CA VAL A 410 30.08 -10.14 -4.78
C VAL A 410 31.35 -9.77 -4.03
N ASN A 411 32.53 -9.98 -4.62
CA ASN A 411 33.79 -9.58 -3.99
C ASN A 411 33.84 -8.06 -3.76
N ASP A 412 33.44 -7.27 -4.76
CA ASP A 412 33.38 -5.82 -4.67
C ASP A 412 32.37 -5.35 -3.61
N ALA A 413 31.22 -6.01 -3.53
CA ALA A 413 30.22 -5.74 -2.50
C ALA A 413 30.70 -6.10 -1.09
N VAL A 414 31.42 -7.22 -0.92
CA VAL A 414 32.03 -7.62 0.36
C VAL A 414 33.09 -6.60 0.77
N ALA A 415 33.98 -6.19 -0.14
CA ALA A 415 34.96 -5.15 0.12
C ALA A 415 34.29 -3.86 0.58
N ARG A 416 33.28 -3.37 -0.14
CA ARG A 416 32.51 -2.17 0.26
C ARG A 416 31.87 -2.29 1.65
N VAL A 417 31.29 -3.43 1.98
CA VAL A 417 30.64 -3.64 3.29
C VAL A 417 31.67 -3.73 4.42
N LEU A 418 32.83 -4.35 4.18
CA LEU A 418 33.91 -4.43 5.17
C LEU A 418 34.60 -3.07 5.37
N ASP A 419 34.93 -2.36 4.28
CA ASP A 419 35.53 -1.02 4.31
C ASP A 419 34.61 -0.02 5.03
N SER A 420 33.30 -0.05 4.74
CA SER A 420 32.31 0.78 5.44
C SER A 420 32.09 0.41 6.91
N THR A 421 32.58 -0.76 7.35
CA THR A 421 32.54 -1.18 8.77
C THR A 421 33.75 -0.64 9.54
N GLU A 422 34.88 -0.40 8.88
CA GLU A 422 36.07 0.23 9.48
C GLU A 422 35.93 1.77 9.51
N GLU A 423 35.38 2.36 8.44
CA GLU A 423 35.09 3.79 8.28
C GLU A 423 33.70 4.20 8.80
N LEU A 424 33.33 3.83 10.03
CA LEU A 424 32.06 4.27 10.63
C LEU A 424 31.98 5.82 10.63
N PRO A 425 31.05 6.43 9.87
CA PRO A 425 30.96 7.88 9.78
C PRO A 425 30.43 8.47 11.10
N LEU A 426 30.73 9.74 11.30
CA LEU A 426 30.28 10.50 12.45
C LEU A 426 28.96 11.20 12.18
N ARG A 427 28.22 11.42 13.26
CA ARG A 427 26.95 12.16 13.31
C ARG A 427 27.09 13.27 14.34
N LEU A 428 26.82 14.50 13.93
CA LEU A 428 26.69 15.64 14.84
C LEU A 428 25.21 15.83 15.16
N VAL A 429 24.87 15.85 16.44
CA VAL A 429 23.54 16.29 16.91
C VAL A 429 23.67 17.69 17.49
N VAL A 430 22.79 18.60 17.08
CA VAL A 430 22.68 19.96 17.59
C VAL A 430 21.30 20.15 18.20
N GLY A 431 21.25 20.48 19.50
CA GLY A 431 20.03 20.77 20.24
C GLY A 431 19.85 22.25 20.48
N LEU A 432 18.70 22.79 20.07
CA LEU A 432 18.28 24.17 20.27
C LEU A 432 17.20 24.26 21.37
N ASP A 433 17.41 23.54 22.47
CA ASP A 433 16.47 23.42 23.59
C ASP A 433 16.62 24.52 24.66
N SER A 434 17.67 25.33 24.61
CA SER A 434 17.96 26.34 25.64
C SER A 434 17.21 27.67 25.48
N SER A 435 16.13 27.72 24.69
CA SER A 435 15.35 28.95 24.49
C SER A 435 14.30 29.11 25.60
N LEU A 436 14.36 30.22 26.34
CA LEU A 436 13.36 30.54 27.38
C LEU A 436 11.97 30.87 26.81
N THR A 437 11.89 31.32 25.56
CA THR A 437 10.66 31.82 24.92
C THR A 437 10.13 30.93 23.79
N GLY A 438 10.80 29.80 23.50
CA GLY A 438 10.47 28.93 22.38
C GLY A 438 10.93 29.44 21.00
N GLY A 439 11.56 30.63 20.95
CA GLY A 439 12.21 31.19 19.76
C GLY A 439 13.67 30.78 19.62
N TRP A 440 14.48 31.64 18.99
CA TRP A 440 15.92 31.43 18.82
C TRP A 440 16.66 31.35 20.17
N PRO A 441 17.55 30.36 20.38
CA PRO A 441 18.16 30.13 21.69
C PRO A 441 19.39 31.02 21.95
N GLU A 442 19.73 31.27 23.22
CA GLU A 442 20.98 31.95 23.61
C GLU A 442 22.22 31.03 23.51
N SER A 443 22.02 29.72 23.46
CA SER A 443 23.08 28.73 23.32
C SER A 443 22.57 27.47 22.60
N LEU A 444 23.48 26.63 22.13
CA LEU A 444 23.14 25.30 21.64
C LEU A 444 24.06 24.25 22.25
N SER A 445 23.54 23.04 22.39
CA SER A 445 24.30 21.88 22.81
C SER A 445 24.63 21.02 21.60
N ALA A 446 25.87 20.56 21.48
CA ALA A 446 26.32 19.70 20.39
C ALA A 446 26.87 18.38 20.92
N TRP A 447 26.49 17.27 20.29
CA TRP A 447 26.95 15.92 20.60
C TRP A 447 27.51 15.25 19.36
N LEU A 448 28.74 14.78 19.44
CA LEU A 448 29.37 14.00 18.38
C LEU A 448 29.21 12.52 18.70
N LEU A 449 28.57 11.79 17.79
CA LEU A 449 28.28 10.37 17.93
C LEU A 449 28.87 9.59 16.75
N ARG A 450 29.16 8.32 17.01
CA ARG A 450 29.41 7.36 15.95
C ARG A 450 28.07 6.86 15.40
N LEU A 451 27.85 7.03 14.09
CA LEU A 451 26.52 6.90 13.48
C LEU A 451 25.88 5.52 13.75
N ARG A 452 26.63 4.42 13.64
CA ARG A 452 26.09 3.05 13.66
C ARG A 452 25.75 2.50 15.05
N ASP A 453 26.52 2.84 16.08
CA ASP A 453 26.31 2.31 17.43
C ASP A 453 25.80 3.36 18.43
N GLY A 454 25.73 4.62 18.00
CA GLY A 454 25.29 5.74 18.83
C GLY A 454 26.24 6.03 19.99
N LYS A 455 27.50 5.59 19.92
CA LYS A 455 28.47 5.86 20.97
C LYS A 455 28.80 7.36 20.99
N LEU A 456 28.61 7.98 22.15
CA LEU A 456 28.98 9.37 22.38
C LEU A 456 30.51 9.50 22.39
N LEU A 457 31.05 10.35 21.52
CA LEU A 457 32.48 10.64 21.38
C LEU A 457 32.86 11.97 22.03
N GLY A 458 31.93 12.93 22.02
CA GLY A 458 32.14 14.23 22.65
C GLY A 458 30.84 15.02 22.78
N ARG A 459 30.84 15.97 23.72
CA ARG A 459 29.79 16.97 23.88
C ARG A 459 30.42 18.33 24.08
N ARG A 460 29.83 19.38 23.51
CA ARG A 460 30.23 20.76 23.74
C ARG A 460 29.03 21.70 23.58
N ASP A 461 28.96 22.73 24.41
CA ASP A 461 27.94 23.77 24.32
C ASP A 461 28.56 25.02 23.65
N PHE A 462 27.76 25.74 22.87
CA PHE A 462 28.17 26.91 22.09
C PHE A 462 27.22 28.08 22.38
N ALA A 463 27.76 29.24 22.72
CA ALA A 463 26.95 30.45 22.90
C ALA A 463 26.57 31.05 21.55
N CYS A 464 25.31 31.45 21.40
CA CYS A 464 24.85 32.20 20.25
C CYS A 464 25.27 33.68 20.42
N PRO A 465 25.95 34.30 19.44
CA PRO A 465 26.33 35.73 19.52
C PRO A 465 25.12 36.66 19.69
N SER A 466 23.97 36.27 19.14
CA SER A 466 22.68 36.91 19.32
C SER A 466 21.57 35.85 19.31
N PRO A 467 20.46 36.06 20.04
CA PRO A 467 19.30 35.17 20.04
C PRO A 467 18.42 35.43 18.81
N ASP A 468 19.00 35.29 17.63
CA ASP A 468 18.33 35.41 16.33
C ASP A 468 18.80 34.31 15.37
N ARG A 469 18.23 34.31 14.15
CA ARG A 469 18.60 33.36 13.09
C ARG A 469 20.10 33.34 12.81
N ARG A 470 20.70 34.51 12.64
CA ARG A 470 22.11 34.65 12.24
C ARG A 470 23.04 34.20 13.37
N GLY A 471 22.74 34.58 14.61
CA GLY A 471 23.50 34.14 15.78
C GLY A 471 23.43 32.63 15.96
N THR A 472 22.26 32.03 15.76
CA THR A 472 22.08 30.57 15.82
C THR A 472 22.84 29.86 14.69
N GLU A 473 22.73 30.33 13.44
CA GLU A 473 23.47 29.77 12.30
C GLU A 473 25.00 29.89 12.51
N THR A 474 25.47 30.98 13.11
CA THR A 474 26.89 31.16 13.48
C THR A 474 27.35 30.14 14.53
N ALA A 475 26.50 29.86 15.52
CA ALA A 475 26.81 28.86 16.55
C ALA A 475 26.79 27.43 15.97
N VAL A 476 25.88 27.15 15.02
CA VAL A 476 25.85 25.87 14.30
C VAL A 476 27.12 25.68 13.48
N GLU A 477 27.60 26.70 12.77
CA GLU A 477 28.87 26.66 12.03
C GLU A 477 30.05 26.32 12.94
N ALA A 478 30.11 26.94 14.12
CA ALA A 478 31.14 26.66 15.12
C ALA A 478 31.07 25.20 15.64
N ALA A 479 29.87 24.66 15.81
CA ALA A 479 29.66 23.27 16.18
C ALA A 479 30.06 22.29 15.07
N VAL A 480 29.77 22.61 13.81
CA VAL A 480 30.20 21.83 12.64
C VAL A 480 31.71 21.83 12.53
N THR A 481 32.37 22.99 12.60
CA THR A 481 33.83 23.12 12.57
C THR A 481 34.50 22.30 13.68
N TRP A 482 33.94 22.34 14.90
CA TRP A 482 34.42 21.50 16.01
C TRP A 482 34.29 20.01 15.72
N ALA A 483 33.16 19.59 15.14
CA ALA A 483 32.92 18.20 14.79
C ALA A 483 33.82 17.72 13.65
N GLU A 484 34.04 18.54 12.61
CA GLU A 484 34.98 18.25 11.52
C GLU A 484 36.41 18.07 12.03
N SER A 485 36.89 18.97 12.90
CA SER A 485 38.21 18.83 13.52
C SER A 485 38.35 17.51 14.30
N LYS A 486 37.28 17.09 15.00
CA LYS A 486 37.25 15.78 15.67
C LYS A 486 37.14 14.61 14.70
N ALA A 487 36.46 14.80 13.57
CA ALA A 487 36.34 13.82 12.50
C ALA A 487 37.71 13.54 11.88
N GLU A 488 38.49 14.59 11.59
CA GLU A 488 39.88 14.51 11.13
C GLU A 488 40.79 13.80 12.13
N GLU A 489 40.75 14.17 13.41
CA GLU A 489 41.52 13.49 14.48
C GLU A 489 41.24 11.98 14.57
N LEU A 490 40.00 11.58 14.27
CA LEU A 490 39.54 10.19 14.34
C LEU A 490 39.67 9.46 13.00
N GLU A 491 40.17 10.13 11.95
CA GLU A 491 40.24 9.63 10.57
C GLU A 491 38.89 9.08 10.08
N ARG A 492 37.80 9.79 10.39
CA ARG A 492 36.43 9.40 10.04
C ARG A 492 35.66 10.57 9.45
N PRO A 493 34.86 10.41 8.40
CA PRO A 493 34.09 11.51 7.83
C PRO A 493 32.87 11.85 8.70
N LEU A 494 32.59 13.14 8.86
CA LEU A 494 31.28 13.63 9.33
C LEU A 494 30.30 13.57 8.16
N ARG A 495 29.18 12.84 8.31
CA ARG A 495 28.20 12.64 7.23
C ARG A 495 26.82 13.20 7.53
N ARG A 496 26.39 13.16 8.80
CA ARG A 496 25.01 13.46 9.19
C ARG A 496 24.97 14.56 10.24
N LEU A 497 24.03 15.48 10.05
CA LEU A 497 23.73 16.59 10.96
C LEU A 497 22.27 16.49 11.42
N ASP A 498 22.07 16.08 12.66
CA ASP A 498 20.74 16.02 13.29
C ASP A 498 20.47 17.33 14.04
N ILE A 499 19.44 18.06 13.66
CA ILE A 499 19.10 19.35 14.28
C ILE A 499 17.77 19.23 15.01
N ALA A 500 17.83 19.32 16.33
CA ALA A 500 16.66 19.34 17.20
C ALA A 500 16.25 20.77 17.48
N ALA A 501 15.10 21.21 16.94
CA ALA A 501 14.62 22.57 17.06
C ALA A 501 13.20 22.63 17.69
N PRO A 502 12.83 23.76 18.32
CA PRO A 502 11.45 24.04 18.73
C PRO A 502 10.51 24.08 17.53
N SER A 503 9.23 23.80 17.75
CA SER A 503 8.18 23.81 16.71
C SER A 503 8.12 25.11 15.92
N GLY A 504 8.15 26.27 16.60
CA GLY A 504 8.16 27.57 15.93
C GLY A 504 9.33 27.74 14.94
N LEU A 505 10.53 27.27 15.27
CA LEU A 505 11.66 27.29 14.33
C LEU A 505 11.53 26.22 13.25
N LEU A 506 11.02 25.04 13.57
CA LEU A 506 10.81 23.96 12.61
C LEU A 506 9.84 24.35 11.50
N ILE A 507 8.89 25.25 11.74
CA ILE A 507 7.94 25.72 10.72
C ILE A 507 8.67 26.50 9.62
N ASP A 508 9.46 27.51 9.99
CA ASP A 508 9.98 28.51 9.04
C ASP A 508 11.48 28.36 8.72
N TRP A 509 12.29 27.94 9.69
CA TRP A 509 13.74 27.88 9.50
C TRP A 509 14.14 26.60 8.77
N ARG A 510 15.07 26.74 7.82
CA ARG A 510 15.59 25.69 6.95
C ARG A 510 17.08 25.48 7.20
N PRO A 511 17.46 24.67 8.20
CA PRO A 511 18.85 24.44 8.51
C PRO A 511 19.63 23.84 7.34
N GLU A 512 18.97 23.05 6.50
CA GLU A 512 19.59 22.46 5.31
C GLU A 512 20.06 23.51 4.28
N GLU A 513 19.47 24.71 4.30
CA GLU A 513 19.88 25.85 3.46
C GLU A 513 20.82 26.82 4.15
N ALA A 514 21.10 26.63 5.45
CA ALA A 514 22.09 27.41 6.19
C ALA A 514 23.52 27.00 5.81
N GLY A 515 24.49 27.83 6.19
CA GLY A 515 25.92 27.66 5.87
C GLY A 515 26.44 28.84 5.04
N GLU A 516 27.59 29.40 5.44
CA GLU A 516 28.12 30.64 4.86
C GLU A 516 28.75 30.42 3.47
N VAL A 517 29.46 29.30 3.27
CA VAL A 517 30.17 28.99 2.03
C VAL A 517 29.37 28.04 1.14
N LEU A 518 28.90 26.93 1.72
CA LEU A 518 28.03 25.95 1.08
C LEU A 518 26.89 25.62 2.02
N ARG A 519 25.74 25.28 1.45
CA ARG A 519 24.58 24.84 2.23
C ARG A 519 24.91 23.55 2.99
N TYR A 520 24.50 23.44 4.25
CA TYR A 520 24.71 22.21 5.02
C TYR A 520 24.09 21.00 4.33
N GLY A 521 22.91 21.12 3.71
CA GLY A 521 22.30 20.02 2.97
C GLY A 521 23.06 19.56 1.72
N VAL A 522 24.02 20.37 1.23
CA VAL A 522 24.93 19.97 0.14
C VAL A 522 26.07 19.12 0.68
N GLN A 523 26.57 19.44 1.88
CA GLN A 523 27.71 18.78 2.50
C GLN A 523 27.33 17.55 3.34
N TYR A 524 26.16 17.62 3.98
CA TYR A 524 25.69 16.70 5.01
C TYR A 524 24.28 16.22 4.74
N ASP A 525 23.95 15.06 5.28
CA ASP A 525 22.56 14.62 5.40
C ASP A 525 21.96 15.27 6.65
N VAL A 526 21.13 16.30 6.43
CA VAL A 526 20.48 17.06 7.51
C VAL A 526 19.13 16.44 7.86
N VAL A 527 18.93 16.06 9.12
CA VAL A 527 17.67 15.50 9.62
C VAL A 527 17.13 16.36 10.75
N LEU A 528 15.84 16.67 10.70
CA LEU A 528 15.20 17.54 11.68
C LEU A 528 14.49 16.71 12.75
N HIS A 529 14.61 17.19 13.98
CA HIS A 529 14.05 16.60 15.18
C HIS A 529 13.33 17.65 16.02
N TRP A 530 12.41 17.20 16.87
CA TRP A 530 11.76 18.09 17.83
C TRP A 530 12.55 18.19 19.14
N SER A 531 13.00 19.40 19.48
CA SER A 531 13.90 19.63 20.63
C SER A 531 13.30 19.22 21.98
N ARG A 532 11.96 19.34 22.17
CA ARG A 532 11.29 18.96 23.43
C ARG A 532 11.40 17.46 23.75
N ARG A 533 11.87 16.62 22.83
CA ARG A 533 12.21 15.20 23.13
C ARG A 533 13.53 15.01 23.88
N LEU A 534 14.47 15.96 23.74
CA LEU A 534 15.74 15.95 24.47
C LEU A 534 15.49 16.23 25.96
N VAL A 535 14.64 17.21 26.25
CA VAL A 535 14.26 17.62 27.61
C VAL A 535 12.74 17.55 27.79
N PRO A 536 12.15 16.34 27.88
CA PRO A 536 10.71 16.17 27.93
C PRO A 536 10.12 16.50 29.30
N ASP A 537 9.02 17.25 29.30
CA ASP A 537 8.19 17.45 30.48
C ASP A 537 7.55 16.11 30.96
N PRO A 538 6.92 16.06 32.15
CA PRO A 538 6.32 14.83 32.67
C PRO A 538 5.25 14.21 31.76
N LEU A 539 4.51 15.02 30.99
CA LEU A 539 3.48 14.53 30.08
C LEU A 539 4.11 13.83 28.87
N LEU A 540 5.09 14.48 28.24
CA LEU A 540 5.83 13.91 27.11
C LEU A 540 6.58 12.63 27.50
N ARG A 541 7.08 12.56 28.74
CA ARG A 541 7.67 11.31 29.27
C ARG A 541 6.67 10.16 29.32
N ARG A 542 5.39 10.41 29.62
CA ARG A 542 4.34 9.37 29.63
C ARG A 542 3.97 8.90 28.21
N LEU A 543 4.04 9.80 27.23
CA LEU A 543 3.72 9.48 25.83
C LEU A 543 4.86 8.77 25.08
N GLN A 544 6.07 8.74 25.63
CA GLN A 544 7.23 8.21 24.92
C GLN A 544 7.08 6.75 24.48
N SER A 545 6.50 5.89 25.32
CA SER A 545 6.26 4.48 24.94
C SER A 545 5.29 4.39 23.77
N ALA A 546 4.21 5.18 23.78
CA ALA A 546 3.25 5.20 22.68
C ALA A 546 3.88 5.69 21.35
N VAL A 547 4.80 6.66 21.42
CA VAL A 547 5.55 7.12 20.24
C VAL A 547 6.51 6.04 19.73
N GLN A 548 7.16 5.30 20.63
CA GLN A 548 8.03 4.18 20.28
C GLN A 548 7.23 3.05 19.60
N ASP A 549 6.10 2.65 20.18
CA ASP A 549 5.21 1.63 19.62
C ASP A 549 4.68 2.05 18.24
N ARG A 550 4.37 3.34 18.08
CA ARG A 550 3.95 3.90 16.79
C ARG A 550 5.06 3.84 15.75
N TRP A 551 6.30 4.15 16.12
CA TRP A 551 7.44 3.99 15.22
C TRP A 551 7.57 2.52 14.79
N GLU A 552 7.41 1.57 15.70
CA GLU A 552 7.45 0.14 15.38
C GLU A 552 6.32 -0.27 14.43
N ALA A 553 5.13 0.29 14.59
CA ALA A 553 4.01 0.08 13.66
C ALA A 553 4.28 0.68 12.26
N ILE A 554 4.81 1.90 12.19
CA ILE A 554 5.24 2.55 10.94
C ILE A 554 6.31 1.69 10.25
N ALA A 555 7.30 1.22 11.01
CA ALA A 555 8.36 0.38 10.51
C ALA A 555 7.86 -1.02 10.09
N ALA A 556 6.80 -1.56 10.70
CA ALA A 556 6.26 -2.87 10.37
C ALA A 556 5.29 -2.85 9.16
N TYR A 557 4.86 -1.66 8.70
CA TYR A 557 3.82 -1.52 7.69
C TYR A 557 4.21 -2.16 6.34
N ALA A 558 3.36 -3.04 5.82
CA ALA A 558 3.71 -3.96 4.73
C ALA A 558 3.45 -3.43 3.31
N SER A 559 2.52 -2.48 3.14
CA SER A 559 2.12 -2.00 1.80
C SER A 559 1.65 -0.54 1.83
N GLY A 560 2.20 0.30 0.95
CA GLY A 560 1.88 1.73 0.86
C GLY A 560 2.63 2.60 1.86
N VAL A 561 2.35 3.90 1.85
CA VAL A 561 2.99 4.89 2.72
C VAL A 561 2.24 4.97 4.04
N PRO A 562 2.86 4.66 5.19
CA PRO A 562 2.22 4.73 6.50
C PRO A 562 2.17 6.19 7.00
N VAL A 563 1.37 7.01 6.33
CA VAL A 563 1.11 8.40 6.71
C VAL A 563 -0.40 8.67 6.68
N ASP A 564 -0.92 9.18 7.79
CA ASP A 564 -2.28 9.70 7.91
C ASP A 564 -2.26 11.21 7.60
N TRP A 565 -2.95 11.62 6.53
CA TRP A 565 -2.99 13.02 6.09
C TRP A 565 -4.12 13.79 6.76
N LEU A 566 -3.79 14.91 7.39
CA LEU A 566 -4.72 15.86 7.98
C LEU A 566 -5.00 16.99 6.98
N THR A 567 -6.28 17.22 6.73
CA THR A 567 -6.77 18.32 5.90
C THR A 567 -6.85 19.61 6.72
N GLN A 568 -7.04 20.73 6.03
CA GLN A 568 -7.27 22.03 6.69
C GLN A 568 -8.43 21.97 7.69
N GLY A 569 -9.55 21.33 7.31
CA GLY A 569 -10.71 21.17 8.20
C GLY A 569 -10.39 20.37 9.46
N ASP A 570 -9.57 19.32 9.35
CA ASP A 570 -9.12 18.54 10.51
C ASP A 570 -8.28 19.38 11.48
N THR A 571 -7.46 20.29 10.96
CA THR A 571 -6.58 21.16 11.77
C THR A 571 -7.29 22.36 12.39
N GLU A 572 -8.35 22.88 11.76
CA GLU A 572 -9.15 23.98 12.30
C GLU A 572 -9.97 23.55 13.54
N GLU A 573 -10.46 22.32 13.56
CA GLU A 573 -11.19 21.74 14.70
C GLU A 573 -10.27 21.20 15.82
N ARG A 574 -9.46 22.08 16.42
CA ARG A 574 -8.40 21.68 17.38
C ARG A 574 -8.84 20.75 18.51
N GLN A 575 -10.05 20.93 19.05
CA GLN A 575 -10.53 20.09 20.16
C GLN A 575 -10.88 18.66 19.69
N SER A 576 -11.45 18.54 18.49
CA SER A 576 -11.74 17.26 17.84
C SER A 576 -10.45 16.51 17.51
N LEU A 577 -9.50 17.19 16.88
CA LEU A 577 -8.18 16.65 16.56
C LEU A 577 -7.45 16.16 17.82
N ARG A 578 -7.45 16.95 18.90
CA ARG A 578 -6.86 16.54 20.18
C ARG A 578 -7.54 15.30 20.76
N GLY A 579 -8.86 15.17 20.62
CA GLY A 579 -9.59 13.95 20.98
C GLY A 579 -9.11 12.74 20.18
N HIS A 580 -9.11 12.85 18.85
CA HIS A 580 -8.67 11.79 17.94
C HIS A 580 -7.22 11.33 18.18
N LEU A 581 -6.31 12.27 18.46
CA LEU A 581 -4.91 11.94 18.80
C LEU A 581 -4.81 11.15 20.11
N ARG A 582 -5.61 11.51 21.12
CA ARG A 582 -5.64 10.83 22.43
C ARG A 582 -6.28 9.44 22.35
N ASP A 583 -7.31 9.30 21.52
CA ASP A 583 -8.00 8.02 21.29
C ASP A 583 -7.20 7.07 20.38
N GLY A 584 -6.04 7.52 19.88
CA GLY A 584 -5.17 6.70 19.03
C GLY A 584 -5.74 6.45 17.64
N ARG A 585 -6.57 7.37 17.11
CA ARG A 585 -7.13 7.26 15.76
C ARG A 585 -6.06 7.25 14.67
N TYR A 586 -4.97 7.98 14.89
CA TYR A 586 -3.82 8.07 13.99
C TYR A 586 -2.70 7.18 14.52
N GLN A 587 -2.47 6.04 13.88
CA GLN A 587 -1.46 5.03 14.28
C GLN A 587 -0.23 5.06 13.38
N ARG A 588 -0.20 5.95 12.38
CA ARG A 588 0.86 6.07 11.39
C ARG A 588 1.64 7.38 11.59
N GLY A 589 2.57 7.69 10.67
CA GLY A 589 3.11 9.05 10.59
C GLY A 589 1.98 10.04 10.29
N ILE A 590 2.16 11.32 10.58
CA ILE A 590 1.15 12.34 10.27
C ILE A 590 1.68 13.22 9.14
N GLY A 591 0.84 13.53 8.17
CA GLY A 591 1.12 14.49 7.11
C GLY A 591 0.12 15.63 7.13
N LEU A 592 0.54 16.86 6.86
CA LEU A 592 -0.35 18.00 6.68
C LEU A 592 -0.56 18.25 5.19
N THR A 593 -1.80 18.47 4.75
CA THR A 593 -2.06 18.87 3.35
C THR A 593 -1.82 20.36 3.12
N GLN A 594 -1.68 21.16 4.18
CA GLN A 594 -1.45 22.60 4.13
C GLN A 594 -0.28 22.99 5.05
N HIS A 595 0.37 24.11 4.76
CA HIS A 595 1.41 24.63 5.65
C HIS A 595 0.77 25.06 6.96
N ALA A 596 1.42 24.79 8.09
CA ALA A 596 0.90 25.13 9.41
C ALA A 596 0.86 26.66 9.70
N GLY A 597 1.12 27.52 8.72
CA GLY A 597 1.33 28.95 8.93
C GLY A 597 2.35 29.20 10.05
N LEU A 598 2.04 30.11 10.99
CA LEU A 598 2.83 30.38 12.20
C LEU A 598 2.27 29.63 13.44
N ASP A 599 1.56 28.52 13.25
CA ASP A 599 0.86 27.78 14.32
C ASP A 599 1.79 26.78 15.02
N ASP A 600 2.64 27.29 15.91
CA ASP A 600 3.56 26.49 16.74
C ASP A 600 2.82 25.52 17.68
N GLU A 601 1.68 25.93 18.23
CA GLU A 601 0.85 25.09 19.10
C GLU A 601 0.32 23.83 18.40
N LEU A 602 -0.11 23.96 17.13
CA LEU A 602 -0.53 22.80 16.33
C LEU A 602 0.63 21.83 16.12
N MET A 603 1.81 22.34 15.74
CA MET A 603 2.99 21.52 15.53
C MET A 603 3.42 20.80 16.82
N ASP A 604 3.45 21.50 17.95
CA ASP A 604 3.73 20.90 19.26
C ASP A 604 2.71 19.81 19.63
N MET A 605 1.41 20.03 19.35
CA MET A 605 0.36 19.04 19.59
C MET A 605 0.59 17.76 18.77
N LEU A 606 0.93 17.89 17.48
CA LEU A 606 1.15 16.76 16.59
C LEU A 606 2.43 16.01 16.96
N LEU A 607 3.55 16.72 17.12
CA LEU A 607 4.87 16.15 17.47
C LEU A 607 4.86 15.44 18.83
N SER A 608 3.99 15.87 19.75
CA SER A 608 3.78 15.15 21.02
C SER A 608 3.29 13.71 20.82
N CYS A 609 2.57 13.45 19.72
CA CYS A 609 1.87 12.19 19.48
C CYS A 609 2.48 11.34 18.35
N THR A 610 3.20 11.93 17.39
CA THR A 610 3.80 11.19 16.26
C THR A 610 5.34 11.26 16.23
N PRO A 611 6.04 10.16 15.89
CA PRO A 611 7.49 10.20 15.62
C PRO A 611 7.82 10.77 14.24
N VAL A 612 6.88 10.74 13.29
CA VAL A 612 7.07 11.25 11.93
C VAL A 612 5.98 12.26 11.63
N LEU A 613 6.39 13.49 11.33
CA LEU A 613 5.49 14.55 10.90
C LEU A 613 5.98 15.11 9.57
N LEU A 614 5.12 15.16 8.57
CA LEU A 614 5.37 15.72 7.24
C LEU A 614 4.49 16.96 7.03
N TRP A 615 5.03 18.01 6.44
CA TRP A 615 4.25 19.20 6.07
C TRP A 615 4.81 19.85 4.80
N PRO A 616 3.98 20.52 3.99
CA PRO A 616 4.46 21.26 2.83
C PRO A 616 5.37 22.41 3.25
N HIS A 617 6.38 22.65 2.43
CA HIS A 617 7.22 23.83 2.49
C HIS A 617 6.51 25.08 1.95
N VAL A 618 5.61 24.92 0.97
CA VAL A 618 5.01 26.03 0.22
C VAL A 618 3.56 26.29 0.66
N ALA A 619 3.12 27.55 0.56
CA ALA A 619 1.80 27.99 1.01
C ALA A 619 0.65 27.35 0.21
N GLU A 620 0.92 26.91 -1.03
CA GLU A 620 -0.03 26.19 -1.89
C GLU A 620 -0.37 24.78 -1.36
N GLY A 621 0.38 24.29 -0.36
CA GLY A 621 0.12 23.03 0.32
C GLY A 621 0.64 21.79 -0.43
N PHE A 622 0.18 20.62 0.02
CA PHE A 622 0.52 19.31 -0.54
C PHE A 622 -0.76 18.49 -0.81
N PRO A 623 -1.41 18.69 -1.98
CA PRO A 623 -2.70 18.08 -2.29
C PRO A 623 -2.62 16.56 -2.47
N ALA A 624 -3.76 15.89 -2.29
CA ALA A 624 -3.88 14.42 -2.33
C ALA A 624 -3.31 13.76 -3.60
N GLY A 625 -3.42 14.42 -4.75
CA GLY A 625 -2.86 13.93 -6.02
C GLY A 625 -1.33 13.75 -6.01
N ARG A 626 -0.62 14.46 -5.11
CA ARG A 626 0.85 14.38 -4.97
C ARG A 626 1.30 13.38 -3.92
N HIS A 627 0.39 12.87 -3.07
CA HIS A 627 0.73 11.95 -1.98
C HIS A 627 1.43 10.68 -2.47
N ARG A 628 1.11 10.26 -3.70
CA ARG A 628 1.70 9.08 -4.34
C ARG A 628 3.21 9.19 -4.53
N CYS A 629 3.78 10.40 -4.61
CA CYS A 629 5.23 10.56 -4.77
C CYS A 629 6.02 9.98 -3.58
N LEU A 630 5.39 9.89 -2.39
CA LEU A 630 6.00 9.29 -1.22
C LEU A 630 6.17 7.79 -1.35
N GLU A 631 5.38 7.09 -2.18
CA GLU A 631 5.51 5.64 -2.37
C GLU A 631 6.94 5.31 -2.78
N SER A 632 7.41 5.90 -3.88
CA SER A 632 8.76 5.69 -4.42
C SER A 632 9.91 6.10 -3.49
N HIS A 633 9.66 6.93 -2.48
CA HIS A 633 10.72 7.53 -1.63
C HIS A 633 10.70 7.05 -0.19
N TRP A 634 9.58 6.49 0.30
CA TRP A 634 9.38 6.18 1.72
C TRP A 634 10.53 5.35 2.32
N MET A 635 11.03 4.39 1.56
CA MET A 635 12.11 3.50 1.95
C MET A 635 13.46 4.20 2.17
N THR A 636 13.65 5.35 1.52
CA THR A 636 14.87 6.15 1.61
C THR A 636 14.74 7.32 2.60
N LEU A 637 13.56 7.55 3.17
CA LEU A 637 13.37 8.62 4.15
C LEU A 637 14.05 8.27 5.50
N PRO A 638 14.61 9.27 6.20
CA PRO A 638 14.58 10.70 5.89
C PRO A 638 15.65 11.16 4.87
N GLU A 639 16.69 10.37 4.59
CA GLU A 639 17.82 10.77 3.72
C GLU A 639 17.37 11.17 2.31
N GLY A 640 16.33 10.51 1.77
CA GLY A 640 15.72 10.81 0.48
C GLY A 640 15.21 12.26 0.34
N LEU A 641 14.81 12.93 1.44
CA LEU A 641 14.45 14.35 1.41
C LEU A 641 15.67 15.22 1.10
N GLY A 642 16.81 14.95 1.75
CA GLY A 642 18.06 15.67 1.50
C GLY A 642 18.52 15.54 0.05
N HIS A 643 18.43 14.34 -0.52
CA HIS A 643 18.71 14.13 -1.95
C HIS A 643 17.74 14.91 -2.85
N ALA A 644 16.45 14.91 -2.55
CA ALA A 644 15.46 15.66 -3.31
C ALA A 644 15.72 17.17 -3.27
N TYR A 645 16.12 17.71 -2.10
CA TYR A 645 16.53 19.12 -1.98
C TYR A 645 17.78 19.42 -2.81
N ARG A 646 18.81 18.56 -2.75
CA ARG A 646 20.04 18.72 -3.55
C ARG A 646 19.76 18.78 -5.06
N ARG A 647 18.90 17.88 -5.57
CA ARG A 647 18.49 17.86 -6.99
C ARG A 647 17.76 19.14 -7.38
N ARG A 648 16.83 19.61 -6.53
CA ARG A 648 16.13 20.89 -6.71
C ARG A 648 17.11 22.07 -6.78
N TRP A 649 18.09 22.13 -5.89
CA TRP A 649 19.09 23.22 -5.89
C TRP A 649 20.02 23.19 -7.10
N ARG A 650 20.22 22.01 -7.72
CA ARG A 650 20.95 21.87 -8.99
C ARG A 650 20.12 22.21 -10.22
N GLY A 651 18.82 22.49 -10.05
CA GLY A 651 17.91 22.78 -11.16
C GLY A 651 17.53 21.54 -11.98
N GLU A 652 17.73 20.34 -11.43
CA GLU A 652 17.21 19.10 -12.00
C GLU A 652 15.70 19.01 -11.76
N ASP A 653 14.99 18.17 -12.52
CA ASP A 653 13.56 17.89 -12.30
C ASP A 653 13.32 17.48 -10.83
N ALA A 654 12.81 18.44 -10.06
CA ALA A 654 12.62 18.30 -8.64
C ALA A 654 11.41 17.39 -8.41
N VAL A 655 11.64 16.30 -7.69
CA VAL A 655 10.59 15.38 -7.29
C VAL A 655 9.66 16.10 -6.31
N ASP A 656 8.35 15.85 -6.39
CA ASP A 656 7.33 16.41 -5.49
C ASP A 656 7.69 16.30 -3.99
N VAL A 657 8.46 15.29 -3.58
CA VAL A 657 8.92 15.11 -2.20
C VAL A 657 9.83 16.25 -1.70
N ALA A 658 10.51 16.99 -2.60
CA ALA A 658 11.30 18.16 -2.25
C ALA A 658 10.46 19.36 -1.77
N ASP A 659 9.14 19.31 -1.94
CA ASP A 659 8.20 20.30 -1.39
C ASP A 659 7.71 19.93 0.01
N LEU A 660 8.12 18.77 0.56
CA LEU A 660 7.81 18.38 1.92
C LEU A 660 8.97 18.69 2.85
N ARG A 661 8.64 18.93 4.11
CA ARG A 661 9.54 18.96 5.25
C ARG A 661 9.14 17.86 6.21
N ALA A 662 10.10 17.39 7.01
CA ALA A 662 9.88 16.30 7.94
C ALA A 662 10.56 16.52 9.28
N VAL A 663 9.87 16.20 10.36
CA VAL A 663 10.50 15.75 11.61
C VAL A 663 10.53 14.24 11.58
N TRP A 664 11.69 13.67 11.87
CA TRP A 664 11.91 12.23 11.77
C TRP A 664 12.56 11.65 13.03
N ASP A 665 11.74 11.34 14.03
CA ASP A 665 12.17 10.82 15.32
C ASP A 665 12.18 9.28 15.33
N ASP A 666 13.12 8.70 14.57
CA ASP A 666 13.33 7.26 14.45
C ASP A 666 13.82 6.58 15.75
N ARG A 667 13.98 5.26 15.70
CA ARG A 667 14.46 4.46 16.84
C ARG A 667 15.83 4.91 17.37
N GLU A 668 16.73 5.35 16.49
CA GLU A 668 18.07 5.80 16.88
C GLU A 668 18.00 7.13 17.61
N TRP A 669 17.21 8.08 17.09
CA TRP A 669 16.94 9.35 17.75
C TRP A 669 16.27 9.16 19.11
N LEU A 670 15.21 8.35 19.20
CA LEU A 670 14.52 8.08 20.47
C LEU A 670 15.45 7.41 21.50
N ARG A 671 16.41 6.59 21.05
CA ARG A 671 17.47 6.02 21.91
C ARG A 671 18.47 7.08 22.35
N PHE A 672 18.87 7.98 21.46
CA PHE A 672 19.73 9.11 21.80
C PHE A 672 19.08 10.03 22.84
N CYS A 673 17.81 10.39 22.68
CA CYS A 673 17.07 11.16 23.68
C CYS A 673 17.03 10.48 25.05
N ARG A 674 16.93 9.14 25.09
CA ARG A 674 17.07 8.38 26.36
C ARG A 674 18.47 8.52 26.95
N LEU A 675 19.51 8.39 26.13
CA LEU A 675 20.91 8.52 26.55
C LEU A 675 21.18 9.89 27.18
N VAL A 676 20.82 10.99 26.50
CA VAL A 676 21.02 12.36 27.00
C VAL A 676 20.41 12.55 28.39
N ARG A 677 19.19 12.05 28.62
CA ARG A 677 18.53 12.18 29.93
C ARG A 677 19.19 11.38 31.04
N THR A 678 19.90 10.30 30.70
CA THR A 678 20.64 9.49 31.69
C THR A 678 22.03 10.03 31.97
N THR A 679 22.62 10.79 31.04
CA THR A 679 24.00 11.29 31.13
C THR A 679 24.09 12.78 31.48
N VAL A 680 22.99 13.52 31.34
CA VAL A 680 22.91 14.96 31.64
C VAL A 680 21.96 15.17 32.81
N PRO A 681 22.43 15.62 33.99
CA PRO A 681 21.54 15.94 35.10
C PRO A 681 20.61 17.10 34.70
N PRO A 682 19.33 17.10 35.13
CA PRO A 682 18.43 18.21 34.89
C PRO A 682 19.02 19.46 35.55
N VAL A 683 19.05 20.58 34.81
CA VAL A 683 19.35 21.89 35.38
C VAL A 683 18.31 22.15 36.46
N GLN A 684 18.71 22.09 37.73
CA GLN A 684 17.89 22.57 38.83
C GLN A 684 17.79 24.09 38.64
N THR A 685 16.63 24.54 38.14
CA THR A 685 16.22 25.93 38.30
C THR A 685 16.05 26.18 39.80
N ALA A 686 17.11 26.69 40.42
CA ALA A 686 17.05 27.27 41.75
C ALA A 686 16.14 28.50 41.68
N ILE A 687 14.86 28.29 41.97
CA ILE A 687 14.00 29.37 42.46
C ILE A 687 14.34 29.48 43.94
N GLU A 688 15.30 30.35 44.27
CA GLU A 688 15.41 30.87 45.63
C GLU A 688 14.16 31.71 45.89
N GLU A 689 13.25 31.15 46.71
CA GLU A 689 12.21 31.92 47.37
C GLU A 689 12.88 32.94 48.31
N ALA A 690 13.01 34.18 47.86
CA ALA A 690 13.31 35.30 48.74
C ALA A 690 12.04 35.65 49.54
N SER A 691 12.12 35.38 50.85
CA SER A 691 11.28 35.99 51.89
C SER A 691 11.58 37.48 52.06
#